data_AF-A0AAU5KQM5-F1
#
_entry.id   AF-A0AAU5KQM5-F1
#
_cell.length_a   1.000
_cell.length_b   1.000
_cell.length_c   1.000
_cell.angle_alpha   90.00
_cell.angle_beta   90.00
_cell.angle_gamma   90.00
#
_symmetry.space_group_name_H-M   'P 1'
#
loop_
_entity.id
_entity.type
_entity.pdbx_description
1 polymer ?
#
loop_
_entity_poly.entity_id
_entity_poly.type
_entity_poly.pdbx_seq_one_letter_code
_entity_poly.pdbx_strand_id
1 'polypeptide(L)'
;MDRKTYTAELAGLRELRTEITAAEKQVAAARKELDKLTAQRSRRVAGLAGYEGAQAPAIAKASGLSVGDVVRIAPLLDPTPAAVRTAKVEDQAATAAPAPASTAEPVAEPAVAVAPALTRPAPALVVEQPAPAAPVAEALTEVEDQAVAEQPAPAEPAPAAQVVPVAGETEPGVQATSDPTTASITRATGQDAAAPVAAPVRPVAQAVGPRELPALPEGRAGARFEAVTTGLVSKRPNFVQQARSTVFLDAATGDLAVRDRVVRLDLGARTPGEILDAVLHAAPGTERVYITAGAPWHDGAERYSTLKDAVAAWLNTPSERWTTAVGSGRDKLAGHFVHQRQPVGRYAPTAAPDSATTEIRSMGEWFDPDGADVVTCRQAFTLLWQALRRHWDDAVLMGSPSQTGRDLWSRTIPTTGKWAGGYPVLSEELRGLLHATGGQGRTELLLPPRVPEQLPALVEYDRTFAYAKHLWKSPVGVPRRITAAAFAAMTGQEQVKALMSCSHWNVRVTVPAGWNHVGLLPAPVTGDRAWVYPSAPGTTFTTWAGGAEVHLALSNHLMPWKVEILGGLLFEDGKPLDEWGKRLKAAWADLSNLSKLHGDERQRQAAYLSSRAVRSVLLFGLGGFAQRPRLVSGTTPLGETLPAGVEILGQGDSVVTWQRQAGFSRDPYAHPEWAAYVWSGARAALLDMKYRQGKEVIGHAGALHAKPGTVVYFGTDGIALTERQPWPYRGEVGDYLLKGHLTGPIQHPISQEQYLQLRGLGRAELAATEKGADQ
;
A
#
# COMPACT_ATOMS: atom_id res chain seq x y z
N MET A 1 -9.90 -20.41 41.44
CA MET A 1 -10.37 -21.77 41.14
C MET A 1 -9.72 -22.71 42.14
N ASP A 2 -10.47 -23.59 42.80
CA ASP A 2 -9.87 -24.58 43.72
C ASP A 2 -9.30 -25.80 42.97
N ARG A 3 -8.52 -26.62 43.68
CA ARG A 3 -7.83 -27.80 43.12
C ARG A 3 -8.80 -28.85 42.55
N LYS A 4 -10.00 -29.00 43.12
CA LYS A 4 -11.01 -29.96 42.67
C LYS A 4 -11.60 -29.50 41.34
N THR A 5 -11.95 -28.22 41.25
CA THR A 5 -12.46 -27.58 40.03
C THR A 5 -11.41 -27.62 38.91
N TYR A 6 -10.14 -27.26 39.20
CA TYR A 6 -9.04 -27.38 38.23
C TYR A 6 -8.84 -28.81 37.69
N THR A 7 -8.98 -29.81 38.56
CA THR A 7 -8.85 -31.22 38.15
C THR A 7 -10.04 -31.69 37.29
N ALA A 8 -11.24 -31.15 37.53
CA ALA A 8 -12.42 -31.41 36.72
C ALA A 8 -12.31 -30.78 35.31
N GLU A 9 -11.85 -29.53 35.22
CA GLU A 9 -11.57 -28.88 33.92
C GLU A 9 -10.52 -29.65 33.10
N LEU A 10 -9.45 -30.13 33.75
CA LEU A 10 -8.46 -31.01 33.09
C LEU A 10 -9.02 -32.36 32.63
N ALA A 11 -10.11 -32.86 33.24
CA ALA A 11 -10.82 -34.03 32.73
C ALA A 11 -11.64 -33.67 31.49
N GLY A 12 -12.44 -32.60 31.55
CA GLY A 12 -13.22 -32.10 30.41
C GLY A 12 -12.36 -31.78 29.18
N LEU A 13 -11.15 -31.20 29.36
CA LEU A 13 -10.22 -30.96 28.25
C LEU A 13 -9.69 -32.26 27.60
N ARG A 14 -9.61 -33.38 28.33
CA ARG A 14 -9.20 -34.69 27.77
C ARG A 14 -10.34 -35.34 26.99
N GLU A 15 -11.57 -35.20 27.46
CA GLU A 15 -12.78 -35.62 26.74
C GLU A 15 -12.92 -34.81 25.43
N LEU A 16 -12.87 -33.48 25.52
CA LEU A 16 -12.93 -32.59 24.36
C LEU A 16 -11.81 -32.86 23.34
N ARG A 17 -10.57 -33.15 23.79
CA ARG A 17 -9.48 -33.57 22.89
C ARG A 17 -9.83 -34.84 22.12
N THR A 18 -10.51 -35.79 22.78
CA THR A 18 -10.92 -37.07 22.17
C THR A 18 -12.03 -36.85 21.14
N GLU A 19 -12.99 -35.96 21.42
CA GLU A 19 -14.03 -35.55 20.47
C GLU A 19 -13.44 -34.84 19.25
N ILE A 20 -12.49 -33.90 19.45
CA ILE A 20 -11.78 -33.20 18.36
C ILE A 20 -11.07 -34.22 17.45
N THR A 21 -10.27 -35.13 18.01
CA THR A 21 -9.58 -36.16 17.21
C THR A 21 -10.56 -37.08 16.46
N ALA A 22 -11.73 -37.37 17.03
CA ALA A 22 -12.78 -38.12 16.34
C ALA A 22 -13.37 -37.33 15.15
N ALA A 23 -13.65 -36.03 15.33
CA ALA A 23 -14.15 -35.15 14.29
C ALA A 23 -13.13 -34.95 13.15
N GLU A 24 -11.85 -34.74 13.47
CA GLU A 24 -10.75 -34.65 12.49
C GLU A 24 -10.66 -35.93 11.63
N LYS A 25 -10.79 -37.10 12.26
CA LYS A 25 -10.81 -38.39 11.56
C LYS A 25 -12.02 -38.53 10.63
N GLN A 26 -13.19 -38.04 11.03
CA GLN A 26 -14.38 -38.00 10.18
C GLN A 26 -14.20 -37.08 8.97
N VAL A 27 -13.64 -35.88 9.17
CA VAL A 27 -13.32 -34.92 8.08
C VAL A 27 -12.31 -35.52 7.11
N ALA A 28 -11.25 -36.17 7.59
CA ALA A 28 -10.27 -36.85 6.76
C ALA A 28 -10.88 -37.99 5.92
N ALA A 29 -11.79 -38.78 6.51
CA ALA A 29 -12.51 -39.84 5.82
C ALA A 29 -13.48 -39.28 4.74
N ALA A 30 -14.25 -38.24 5.07
CA ALA A 30 -15.16 -37.58 4.15
C ALA A 30 -14.42 -36.96 2.95
N ARG A 31 -13.26 -36.33 3.19
CA ARG A 31 -12.41 -35.78 2.13
C ARG A 31 -11.86 -36.87 1.21
N LYS A 32 -11.38 -37.98 1.75
CA LYS A 32 -10.90 -39.13 0.97
C LYS A 32 -12.00 -39.73 0.08
N GLU A 33 -13.25 -39.79 0.56
CA GLU A 33 -14.37 -40.26 -0.25
C GLU A 33 -14.77 -39.23 -1.33
N LEU A 34 -14.73 -37.93 -1.03
CA LEU A 34 -14.95 -36.86 -2.02
C LEU A 34 -13.89 -36.89 -3.14
N ASP A 35 -12.62 -37.13 -2.81
CA ASP A 35 -11.53 -37.27 -3.78
C ASP A 35 -11.76 -38.50 -4.69
N LYS A 36 -12.19 -39.62 -4.10
CA LYS A 36 -12.56 -40.86 -4.82
C LYS A 36 -13.75 -40.65 -5.76
N LEU A 37 -14.81 -39.98 -5.32
CA LEU A 37 -15.97 -39.64 -6.14
C LEU A 37 -15.59 -38.67 -7.26
N THR A 38 -14.73 -37.68 -6.97
CA THR A 38 -14.21 -36.73 -7.97
C THR A 38 -13.39 -37.44 -9.04
N ALA A 39 -12.50 -38.35 -8.67
CA ALA A 39 -11.74 -39.17 -9.61
C ALA A 39 -12.65 -40.10 -10.44
N GLN A 40 -13.72 -40.66 -9.85
CA GLN A 40 -14.70 -41.45 -10.58
C GLN A 40 -15.51 -40.61 -11.58
N ARG A 41 -15.89 -39.38 -11.21
CA ARG A 41 -16.51 -38.41 -12.12
C ARG A 41 -15.59 -38.10 -13.30
N SER A 42 -14.31 -37.78 -13.06
CA SER A 42 -13.36 -37.48 -14.13
C SER A 42 -13.15 -38.68 -15.08
N ARG A 43 -13.08 -39.91 -14.56
CA ARG A 43 -13.02 -41.13 -15.40
C ARG A 43 -14.28 -41.30 -16.26
N ARG A 44 -15.48 -41.00 -15.74
CA ARG A 44 -16.72 -41.05 -16.53
C ARG A 44 -16.77 -39.95 -17.61
N VAL A 45 -16.32 -38.74 -17.29
CA VAL A 45 -16.19 -37.64 -18.27
C VAL A 45 -15.23 -38.00 -19.40
N ALA A 46 -14.06 -38.58 -19.07
CA ALA A 46 -13.10 -39.07 -20.06
C ALA A 46 -13.68 -40.21 -20.91
N GLY A 47 -14.41 -41.17 -20.32
CA GLY A 47 -15.05 -42.26 -21.06
C GLY A 47 -16.15 -41.80 -22.02
N LEU A 48 -16.92 -40.76 -21.66
CA LEU A 48 -17.95 -40.18 -22.54
C LEU A 48 -17.37 -39.51 -23.79
N ALA A 49 -16.08 -39.15 -23.77
CA ALA A 49 -15.41 -38.53 -24.93
C ALA A 49 -15.12 -39.52 -26.08
N GLY A 50 -15.26 -40.83 -25.86
CA GLY A 50 -15.15 -41.85 -26.90
C GLY A 50 -16.42 -42.03 -27.74
N TYR A 51 -17.51 -41.32 -27.45
CA TYR A 51 -18.74 -41.36 -28.24
C TYR A 51 -18.73 -40.26 -29.31
N GLU A 52 -18.94 -40.62 -30.57
CA GLU A 52 -18.83 -39.73 -31.73
C GLU A 52 -19.78 -38.51 -31.67
N GLY A 53 -20.96 -38.67 -31.06
CA GLY A 53 -21.91 -37.58 -30.82
C GLY A 53 -21.73 -36.80 -29.51
N ALA A 54 -20.61 -36.98 -28.80
CA ALA A 54 -20.39 -36.35 -27.50
C ALA A 54 -20.14 -34.83 -27.62
N GLN A 55 -20.82 -34.04 -26.78
CA GLN A 55 -20.68 -32.58 -26.76
C GLN A 55 -20.27 -32.09 -25.37
N ALA A 56 -19.20 -31.30 -25.29
CA ALA A 56 -18.69 -30.76 -24.03
C ALA A 56 -19.74 -29.99 -23.19
N PRO A 57 -20.65 -29.16 -23.76
CA PRO A 57 -21.70 -28.49 -22.99
C PRO A 57 -22.70 -29.45 -22.32
N ALA A 58 -23.07 -30.55 -22.99
CA ALA A 58 -23.98 -31.55 -22.43
C ALA A 58 -23.31 -32.33 -21.28
N ILE A 59 -22.04 -32.71 -21.46
CA ILE A 59 -21.25 -33.42 -20.46
C ILE A 59 -20.93 -32.52 -19.25
N ALA A 60 -20.65 -31.23 -19.48
CA ALA A 60 -20.45 -30.24 -18.43
C ALA A 60 -21.69 -30.10 -17.53
N LYS A 61 -22.87 -29.91 -18.15
CA LYS A 61 -24.16 -29.85 -17.45
C LYS A 61 -24.45 -31.13 -16.64
N ALA A 62 -24.19 -32.30 -17.20
CA ALA A 62 -24.45 -33.58 -16.54
C ALA A 62 -23.45 -33.92 -15.42
N SER A 63 -22.22 -33.40 -15.47
CA SER A 63 -21.17 -33.67 -14.48
C SER A 63 -21.02 -32.59 -13.40
N GLY A 64 -21.70 -31.45 -13.53
CA GLY A 64 -21.53 -30.31 -12.63
C GLY A 64 -20.11 -29.74 -12.72
N LEU A 65 -19.57 -29.65 -13.93
CA LEU A 65 -18.26 -29.08 -14.27
C LEU A 65 -18.44 -27.94 -15.28
N SER A 66 -17.44 -27.06 -15.41
CA SER A 66 -17.42 -26.13 -16.54
C SER A 66 -17.05 -26.85 -17.84
N VAL A 67 -17.41 -26.26 -18.99
CA VAL A 67 -17.00 -26.76 -20.31
C VAL A 67 -15.47 -26.84 -20.41
N GLY A 68 -14.75 -25.86 -19.85
CA GLY A 68 -13.29 -25.86 -19.82
C GLY A 68 -12.68 -26.96 -18.96
N ASP A 69 -13.33 -27.38 -17.87
CA ASP A 69 -12.88 -28.53 -17.07
C ASP A 69 -13.15 -29.85 -17.78
N VAL A 70 -14.28 -29.97 -18.49
CA VAL A 70 -14.56 -31.14 -19.35
C VAL A 70 -13.53 -31.27 -20.46
N VAL A 71 -13.20 -30.19 -21.18
CA VAL A 71 -12.16 -30.20 -22.22
C VAL A 71 -10.77 -30.49 -21.63
N ARG A 72 -10.47 -30.06 -20.39
CA ARG A 72 -9.21 -30.40 -19.71
C ARG A 72 -9.10 -31.89 -19.34
N ILE A 73 -10.23 -32.52 -18.97
CA ILE A 73 -10.30 -33.95 -18.67
C ILE A 73 -10.36 -34.80 -19.96
N ALA A 74 -10.95 -34.26 -21.02
CA ALA A 74 -11.17 -34.91 -22.30
C ALA A 74 -10.91 -33.93 -23.48
N PRO A 75 -9.64 -33.74 -23.88
CA PRO A 75 -9.27 -32.78 -24.93
C PRO A 75 -9.91 -33.03 -26.30
N LEU A 76 -10.35 -34.26 -26.57
CA LEU A 76 -11.08 -34.63 -27.79
C LEU A 76 -12.42 -33.91 -27.94
N LEU A 77 -12.99 -33.39 -26.85
CA LEU A 77 -14.25 -32.64 -26.83
C LEU A 77 -14.07 -31.13 -27.02
N ASP A 78 -12.87 -30.65 -27.35
CA ASP A 78 -12.61 -29.24 -27.64
C ASP A 78 -13.41 -28.77 -28.88
N PRO A 79 -14.40 -27.86 -28.72
CA PRO A 79 -15.19 -27.35 -29.83
C PRO A 79 -14.43 -26.38 -30.74
N THR A 80 -13.16 -26.07 -30.44
CA THR A 80 -12.33 -25.13 -31.21
C THR A 80 -12.06 -25.66 -32.62
N PRO A 81 -12.47 -24.95 -33.69
CA PRO A 81 -12.25 -25.37 -35.08
C PRO A 81 -10.76 -25.60 -35.40
N ALA A 82 -10.46 -26.60 -36.22
CA ALA A 82 -9.09 -27.01 -36.52
C ALA A 82 -8.20 -25.86 -37.05
N ALA A 83 -8.76 -24.95 -37.85
CA ALA A 83 -8.06 -23.76 -38.36
C ALA A 83 -7.51 -22.83 -37.26
N VAL A 84 -8.17 -22.77 -36.10
CA VAL A 84 -7.72 -21.97 -34.95
C VAL A 84 -6.62 -22.69 -34.16
N ARG A 85 -6.49 -24.01 -34.32
CA ARG A 85 -5.41 -24.80 -33.72
C ARG A 85 -4.12 -24.73 -34.52
N THR A 86 -4.16 -24.74 -35.86
CA THR A 86 -2.97 -24.58 -36.71
C THR A 86 -2.30 -23.22 -36.51
N ALA A 87 -3.08 -22.13 -36.54
CA ALA A 87 -2.57 -20.77 -36.36
C ALA A 87 -1.80 -20.57 -35.03
N LYS A 88 -2.13 -21.32 -33.98
CA LYS A 88 -1.45 -21.25 -32.68
C LYS A 88 -0.15 -22.06 -32.59
N VAL A 89 0.05 -23.03 -33.49
CA VAL A 89 1.27 -23.84 -33.56
C VAL A 89 2.31 -23.18 -34.47
N GLU A 90 1.88 -22.55 -35.57
CA GLU A 90 2.78 -21.82 -36.48
C GLU A 90 3.41 -20.59 -35.80
N ASP A 91 2.65 -19.86 -34.98
CA ASP A 91 3.13 -18.71 -34.19
C ASP A 91 4.20 -19.10 -33.14
N GLN A 92 4.27 -20.39 -32.74
CA GLN A 92 5.32 -20.91 -31.86
C GLN A 92 6.54 -21.46 -32.62
N ALA A 93 6.43 -21.71 -33.93
CA ALA A 93 7.52 -22.22 -34.76
C ALA A 93 8.31 -21.10 -35.47
N ALA A 94 7.70 -19.93 -35.69
CA ALA A 94 8.25 -18.84 -36.50
C ALA A 94 9.37 -18.01 -35.85
N THR A 95 9.85 -18.34 -34.64
CA THR A 95 10.90 -17.58 -33.92
C THR A 95 12.33 -18.10 -34.11
N ALA A 96 12.56 -18.98 -35.10
CA ALA A 96 13.91 -19.50 -35.41
C ALA A 96 14.29 -19.34 -36.90
N ALA A 97 15.39 -18.63 -37.13
CA ALA A 97 16.16 -18.45 -38.37
C ALA A 97 15.66 -17.38 -39.40
N PRO A 98 16.58 -16.78 -40.21
CA PRO A 98 16.42 -15.41 -40.73
C PRO A 98 15.93 -15.29 -42.19
N ALA A 99 15.52 -14.08 -42.55
CA ALA A 99 14.95 -13.72 -43.85
C ALA A 99 15.98 -13.59 -45.00
N PRO A 100 15.54 -13.79 -46.25
CA PRO A 100 16.05 -13.10 -47.44
C PRO A 100 15.08 -12.03 -47.94
N ALA A 101 15.60 -11.02 -48.65
CA ALA A 101 14.85 -9.85 -49.13
C ALA A 101 14.50 -9.91 -50.63
N SER A 102 13.41 -9.24 -51.06
CA SER A 102 13.15 -8.65 -52.40
C SER A 102 11.63 -8.36 -52.57
N THR A 103 11.10 -7.39 -53.35
CA THR A 103 11.47 -6.02 -53.77
C THR A 103 10.19 -5.33 -54.32
N ALA A 104 9.98 -4.03 -54.05
CA ALA A 104 9.13 -3.03 -54.76
C ALA A 104 7.63 -3.27 -55.12
N GLU A 105 6.77 -2.42 -54.52
CA GLU A 105 5.80 -1.46 -55.13
C GLU A 105 4.80 -1.84 -56.26
N PRO A 106 3.74 -1.03 -56.49
CA PRO A 106 2.75 -0.44 -55.56
C PRO A 106 1.30 -0.68 -56.08
N VAL A 107 0.26 -0.01 -55.53
CA VAL A 107 -0.90 0.62 -56.26
C VAL A 107 -2.13 0.89 -55.36
N ALA A 108 -2.56 2.16 -55.36
CA ALA A 108 -3.89 2.76 -55.21
C ALA A 108 -4.84 2.50 -54.01
N GLU A 109 -5.30 3.62 -53.43
CA GLU A 109 -6.65 3.77 -52.83
C GLU A 109 -7.75 3.56 -53.89
N PRO A 110 -9.01 3.34 -53.46
CA PRO A 110 -9.96 4.45 -53.63
C PRO A 110 -10.91 4.68 -52.45
N ALA A 111 -11.56 5.84 -52.46
CA ALA A 111 -12.52 6.30 -51.46
C ALA A 111 -13.98 6.34 -51.98
N VAL A 112 -14.91 6.70 -51.07
CA VAL A 112 -16.27 7.26 -51.29
C VAL A 112 -17.46 6.30 -51.56
N ALA A 113 -18.42 6.27 -50.61
CA ALA A 113 -19.90 6.31 -50.75
C ALA A 113 -20.52 6.02 -49.35
N VAL A 114 -21.30 6.86 -48.64
CA VAL A 114 -22.47 7.74 -48.90
C VAL A 114 -23.84 7.05 -48.82
N ALA A 115 -24.57 7.34 -47.72
CA ALA A 115 -26.05 7.32 -47.54
C ALA A 115 -26.78 5.94 -47.55
N PRO A 116 -28.07 5.83 -47.11
CA PRO A 116 -29.03 6.88 -46.72
C PRO A 116 -29.79 6.69 -45.38
N ALA A 117 -30.68 7.65 -45.09
CA ALA A 117 -31.66 7.65 -43.99
C ALA A 117 -33.12 7.57 -44.54
N LEU A 118 -34.13 7.89 -43.70
CA LEU A 118 -35.61 7.78 -43.87
C LEU A 118 -36.18 6.42 -43.39
N THR A 119 -37.36 6.29 -42.75
CA THR A 119 -38.43 7.25 -42.37
C THR A 119 -39.24 6.76 -41.13
N ARG A 120 -40.06 7.65 -40.53
CA ARG A 120 -41.07 7.38 -39.47
C ARG A 120 -42.42 6.93 -40.09
N PRO A 121 -43.38 6.35 -39.31
CA PRO A 121 -44.44 7.18 -38.68
C PRO A 121 -44.93 6.70 -37.28
N ALA A 122 -45.88 7.44 -36.67
CA ALA A 122 -46.62 7.13 -35.43
C ALA A 122 -48.15 7.12 -35.70
N PRO A 123 -49.04 6.60 -34.81
CA PRO A 123 -49.76 7.40 -33.76
C PRO A 123 -50.00 6.61 -32.42
N ALA A 124 -50.71 7.03 -31.37
CA ALA A 124 -51.03 8.32 -30.69
C ALA A 124 -51.70 8.02 -29.29
N LEU A 125 -52.59 8.90 -28.77
CA LEU A 125 -53.35 8.91 -27.49
C LEU A 125 -52.54 9.16 -26.19
N VAL A 126 -52.71 10.18 -25.31
CA VAL A 126 -53.51 11.44 -25.11
C VAL A 126 -54.06 11.45 -23.65
N VAL A 127 -54.27 12.68 -23.11
CA VAL A 127 -54.79 13.09 -21.76
C VAL A 127 -53.68 13.38 -20.72
N GLU A 128 -53.64 14.51 -19.98
CA GLU A 128 -54.10 15.91 -20.22
C GLU A 128 -53.35 16.85 -19.22
N GLN A 129 -53.31 18.16 -19.49
CA GLN A 129 -52.63 19.21 -18.68
C GLN A 129 -53.57 19.73 -17.54
N PRO A 130 -53.22 20.69 -16.62
CA PRO A 130 -52.54 21.97 -16.90
C PRO A 130 -51.51 22.50 -15.87
N ALA A 131 -50.74 23.51 -16.31
CA ALA A 131 -50.09 24.54 -15.48
C ALA A 131 -50.84 25.88 -15.71
N PRO A 132 -50.60 26.98 -14.94
CA PRO A 132 -49.50 27.93 -15.28
C PRO A 132 -48.96 28.65 -14.00
N ALA A 133 -48.18 29.74 -13.97
CA ALA A 133 -47.70 30.69 -14.98
C ALA A 133 -46.37 31.40 -14.55
N ALA A 134 -45.65 31.94 -15.54
CA ALA A 134 -44.86 33.18 -15.44
C ALA A 134 -45.49 34.19 -16.46
N PRO A 135 -44.96 35.39 -16.79
CA PRO A 135 -43.78 36.13 -16.30
C PRO A 135 -44.06 37.64 -16.05
N VAL A 136 -43.02 38.46 -15.77
CA VAL A 136 -42.86 39.83 -16.33
C VAL A 136 -41.35 40.08 -16.54
N ALA A 137 -40.98 40.83 -17.58
CA ALA A 137 -39.62 41.29 -17.85
C ALA A 137 -39.65 42.77 -18.29
N GLU A 138 -38.67 43.57 -17.83
CA GLU A 138 -38.29 44.93 -18.28
C GLU A 138 -37.15 45.41 -17.36
N ALA A 139 -36.34 46.43 -17.66
CA ALA A 139 -35.59 46.78 -18.87
C ALA A 139 -34.54 47.86 -18.49
N LEU A 140 -33.40 47.88 -19.19
CA LEU A 140 -32.49 49.03 -19.43
C LEU A 140 -32.21 50.06 -18.31
N THR A 141 -30.93 50.22 -17.97
CA THR A 141 -30.26 51.54 -18.08
C THR A 141 -28.74 51.40 -18.12
N GLU A 142 -28.13 51.98 -19.15
CA GLU A 142 -26.68 52.25 -19.21
C GLU A 142 -26.37 53.54 -18.44
N VAL A 143 -25.23 53.58 -17.74
CA VAL A 143 -24.44 54.81 -17.57
C VAL A 143 -22.97 54.42 -17.65
N GLU A 144 -22.24 55.03 -18.58
CA GLU A 144 -20.78 54.93 -18.69
C GLU A 144 -20.11 55.76 -17.60
N ASP A 145 -18.94 55.32 -17.11
CA ASP A 145 -17.89 56.29 -16.85
C ASP A 145 -16.50 55.66 -17.08
N GLN A 146 -15.66 56.37 -17.83
CA GLN A 146 -14.29 55.94 -18.18
C GLN A 146 -13.29 56.77 -17.38
N ALA A 147 -12.33 56.11 -16.74
CA ALA A 147 -11.09 56.76 -16.31
C ALA A 147 -9.88 55.94 -16.79
N VAL A 148 -8.90 56.64 -17.34
CA VAL A 148 -7.77 56.11 -18.12
C VAL A 148 -6.44 56.34 -17.38
N ALA A 149 -5.44 55.52 -17.70
CA ALA A 149 -4.05 55.53 -17.20
C ALA A 149 -3.88 54.98 -15.76
N GLU A 150 -2.75 54.37 -15.39
CA GLU A 150 -1.41 54.45 -16.00
C GLU A 150 -0.66 53.11 -15.95
N GLN A 151 0.25 52.88 -16.91
CA GLN A 151 0.96 51.62 -17.13
C GLN A 151 2.48 51.79 -16.94
N PRO A 152 3.11 51.14 -15.94
CA PRO A 152 4.57 51.06 -15.86
C PRO A 152 5.13 49.93 -16.74
N ALA A 153 6.24 50.22 -17.42
CA ALA A 153 7.00 49.27 -18.24
C ALA A 153 7.91 48.35 -17.36
N PRO A 154 8.48 47.26 -17.89
CA PRO A 154 9.03 46.16 -17.09
C PRO A 154 10.46 46.42 -16.58
N ALA A 155 10.77 45.88 -15.39
CA ALA A 155 12.13 45.82 -14.85
C ALA A 155 12.86 44.54 -15.28
N GLU A 156 14.19 44.64 -15.45
CA GLU A 156 15.07 43.56 -15.87
C GLU A 156 15.18 42.41 -14.85
N PRO A 157 15.44 41.16 -15.30
CA PRO A 157 15.61 40.01 -14.41
C PRO A 157 16.99 40.02 -13.72
N ALA A 158 16.99 40.13 -12.39
CA ALA A 158 18.17 39.86 -11.57
C ALA A 158 18.57 38.37 -11.63
N PRO A 159 19.86 38.01 -11.48
CA PRO A 159 20.35 36.66 -11.73
C PRO A 159 19.84 35.64 -10.71
N ALA A 160 19.64 34.41 -11.18
CA ALA A 160 19.08 33.31 -10.40
C ALA A 160 19.97 32.96 -9.18
N ALA A 161 19.44 33.19 -7.98
CA ALA A 161 20.01 32.64 -6.76
C ALA A 161 19.87 31.11 -6.77
N GLN A 162 21.00 30.40 -6.62
CA GLN A 162 21.01 28.94 -6.55
C GLN A 162 20.31 28.48 -5.27
N VAL A 163 19.11 27.91 -5.40
CA VAL A 163 18.41 27.26 -4.30
C VAL A 163 19.04 25.87 -4.09
N VAL A 164 19.84 25.74 -3.04
CA VAL A 164 20.33 24.44 -2.59
C VAL A 164 19.13 23.66 -2.00
N PRO A 165 18.76 22.49 -2.54
CA PRO A 165 17.63 21.73 -2.02
C PRO A 165 17.97 21.13 -0.65
N VAL A 166 17.26 21.56 0.39
CA VAL A 166 17.31 20.91 1.71
C VAL A 166 16.58 19.56 1.60
N ALA A 167 17.32 18.46 1.83
CA ALA A 167 16.81 17.11 1.69
C ALA A 167 15.65 16.81 2.66
N GLY A 168 14.42 16.77 2.12
CA GLY A 168 13.21 16.40 2.85
C GLY A 168 13.02 14.89 2.94
N GLU A 169 13.74 14.21 3.84
CA GLU A 169 13.49 12.79 4.12
C GLU A 169 12.25 12.59 4.99
N THR A 170 11.22 11.88 4.50
CA THR A 170 10.23 11.20 5.36
C THR A 170 9.56 9.99 4.68
N GLU A 171 10.08 8.78 4.91
CA GLU A 171 9.25 7.56 4.93
C GLU A 171 9.56 6.69 6.17
N PRO A 172 8.66 6.66 7.17
CA PRO A 172 8.65 5.65 8.23
C PRO A 172 7.54 4.62 7.97
N GLY A 173 7.84 3.31 7.99
CA GLY A 173 6.82 2.29 7.74
C GLY A 173 7.14 0.83 8.07
N VAL A 174 8.35 0.34 7.78
CA VAL A 174 8.95 -0.85 8.42
C VAL A 174 10.46 -0.60 8.46
N GLN A 175 10.99 -0.31 9.65
CA GLN A 175 12.44 -0.24 9.88
C GLN A 175 12.80 -1.30 10.92
N ALA A 176 13.52 -2.31 10.44
CA ALA A 176 14.25 -3.27 11.24
C ALA A 176 15.75 -3.06 11.02
N THR A 177 16.53 -3.50 12.00
CA THR A 177 17.93 -3.12 12.22
C THR A 177 18.88 -4.20 11.71
N SER A 178 19.91 -3.79 10.98
CA SER A 178 21.03 -4.66 10.61
C SER A 178 22.34 -3.88 10.78
N ASP A 179 23.00 -4.08 11.92
CA ASP A 179 24.35 -3.55 12.16
C ASP A 179 25.41 -4.49 11.53
N PRO A 180 26.34 -3.98 10.70
CA PRO A 180 27.52 -4.72 10.33
C PRO A 180 28.52 -4.71 11.50
N THR A 181 28.71 -5.87 12.14
CA THR A 181 29.73 -6.03 13.19
C THR A 181 31.12 -6.14 12.57
N THR A 182 31.89 -5.05 12.56
CA THR A 182 33.30 -5.06 12.16
C THR A 182 34.20 -4.97 13.38
N ALA A 183 35.03 -6.00 13.59
CA ALA A 183 35.91 -6.10 14.75
C ALA A 183 37.02 -5.01 14.73
N SER A 184 37.26 -4.39 15.88
CA SER A 184 38.31 -3.40 16.05
C SER A 184 39.70 -4.06 16.08
N ILE A 185 40.60 -3.63 15.19
CA ILE A 185 42.04 -3.93 15.29
C ILE A 185 42.77 -2.67 15.76
N THR A 186 43.45 -2.77 16.89
CA THR A 186 44.25 -1.70 17.47
C THR A 186 45.56 -1.50 16.72
N ARG A 187 45.84 -0.29 16.21
CA ARG A 187 47.22 0.23 16.14
C ARG A 187 47.24 1.76 16.24
N ALA A 188 48.40 2.28 16.65
CA ALA A 188 48.51 3.59 17.28
C ALA A 188 49.35 4.61 16.47
N THR A 189 49.36 5.83 17.00
CA THR A 189 50.29 6.95 16.76
C THR A 189 50.24 7.66 15.40
N GLY A 190 50.10 8.99 15.48
CA GLY A 190 50.06 9.91 14.35
C GLY A 190 49.44 11.24 14.74
N GLN A 191 50.05 11.97 15.68
CA GLN A 191 49.67 13.36 15.94
C GLN A 191 50.13 14.22 14.76
N ASP A 192 49.24 15.02 14.19
CA ASP A 192 49.61 16.32 13.65
C ASP A 192 48.47 17.31 13.83
N ALA A 193 48.81 18.56 14.16
CA ALA A 193 47.84 19.57 14.59
C ALA A 193 47.63 20.62 13.50
N ALA A 194 46.36 20.91 13.17
CA ALA A 194 45.98 22.02 12.30
C ALA A 194 44.81 22.83 12.89
N ALA A 195 44.81 24.13 12.60
CA ALA A 195 44.06 25.18 13.30
C ALA A 195 42.52 25.12 13.12
N PRO A 196 41.73 25.74 14.02
CA PRO A 196 40.27 25.70 13.95
C PRO A 196 39.73 26.57 12.80
N VAL A 197 39.07 25.94 11.84
CA VAL A 197 38.29 26.65 10.82
C VAL A 197 36.94 27.04 11.43
N ALA A 198 36.57 28.32 11.30
CA ALA A 198 35.36 28.87 11.89
C ALA A 198 34.09 28.15 11.39
N ALA A 199 33.19 27.80 12.31
CA ALA A 199 31.92 27.19 11.98
C ALA A 199 31.09 28.15 11.10
N PRO A 200 30.54 27.71 9.94
CA PRO A 200 29.66 28.54 9.15
C PRO A 200 28.39 28.82 9.94
N VAL A 201 28.09 30.10 10.15
CA VAL A 201 26.86 30.57 10.79
C VAL A 201 25.68 30.07 9.94
N ARG A 202 24.90 29.14 10.50
CA ARG A 202 23.67 28.66 9.84
C ARG A 202 22.75 29.86 9.59
N PRO A 203 22.26 30.08 8.36
CA PRO A 203 21.20 31.05 8.15
C PRO A 203 19.98 30.61 8.95
N VAL A 204 19.44 31.52 9.77
CA VAL A 204 18.19 31.28 10.48
C VAL A 204 17.10 31.06 9.43
N ALA A 205 16.47 29.89 9.44
CA ALA A 205 15.41 29.57 8.52
C ALA A 205 14.29 30.61 8.66
N GLN A 206 14.01 31.37 7.59
CA GLN A 206 12.89 32.29 7.58
C GLN A 206 11.60 31.52 7.84
N ALA A 207 10.77 32.03 8.74
CA ALA A 207 9.49 31.43 9.08
C ALA A 207 8.49 31.62 7.93
N VAL A 208 8.56 30.75 6.93
CA VAL A 208 7.55 30.62 5.88
C VAL A 208 6.23 30.18 6.53
N GLY A 209 5.16 30.94 6.26
CA GLY A 209 3.84 30.76 6.87
C GLY A 209 3.22 29.37 6.64
N PRO A 210 2.13 29.04 7.37
CA PRO A 210 1.54 27.71 7.35
C PRO A 210 1.10 27.28 5.95
N ARG A 211 1.38 26.02 5.59
CA ARG A 211 0.95 25.40 4.33
C ARG A 211 -0.57 25.54 4.17
N GLU A 212 -1.00 26.28 3.15
CA GLU A 212 -2.41 26.37 2.80
C GLU A 212 -2.92 25.01 2.30
N LEU A 213 -4.05 24.54 2.87
CA LEU A 213 -4.71 23.31 2.44
C LEU A 213 -5.79 23.62 1.41
N PRO A 214 -6.01 22.75 0.41
CA PRO A 214 -7.07 22.96 -0.56
C PRO A 214 -8.44 23.09 0.12
N ALA A 215 -9.16 24.17 -0.17
CA ALA A 215 -10.55 24.38 0.24
C ALA A 215 -11.52 23.91 -0.85
N LEU A 216 -12.78 23.68 -0.51
CA LEU A 216 -13.84 23.40 -1.49
C LEU A 216 -14.35 24.72 -2.11
N PRO A 217 -14.12 25.01 -3.41
CA PRO A 217 -14.55 26.26 -4.03
C PRO A 217 -16.07 26.39 -4.04
N GLU A 218 -16.62 27.58 -3.85
CA GLU A 218 -18.08 27.79 -3.92
C GLU A 218 -18.63 27.73 -5.36
N GLY A 219 -19.97 27.62 -5.46
CA GLY A 219 -20.69 27.62 -6.73
C GLY A 219 -20.23 26.54 -7.72
N ARG A 220 -20.23 26.90 -9.02
CA ARG A 220 -19.98 25.98 -10.14
C ARG A 220 -18.58 25.34 -10.13
N ALA A 221 -17.59 25.98 -9.52
CA ALA A 221 -16.25 25.41 -9.37
C ALA A 221 -16.25 24.22 -8.38
N GLY A 222 -17.08 24.29 -7.33
CA GLY A 222 -17.24 23.22 -6.34
C GLY A 222 -17.80 21.90 -6.90
N ALA A 223 -18.59 21.96 -7.98
CA ALA A 223 -19.21 20.78 -8.58
C ALA A 223 -18.20 19.71 -9.07
N ARG A 224 -16.93 20.10 -9.33
CA ARG A 224 -15.87 19.14 -9.68
C ARG A 224 -15.47 18.22 -8.51
N PHE A 225 -15.75 18.62 -7.28
CA PHE A 225 -15.55 17.83 -6.06
C PHE A 225 -16.77 16.94 -5.73
N GLU A 226 -17.80 16.95 -6.58
CA GLU A 226 -18.98 16.08 -6.54
C GLU A 226 -19.10 15.32 -7.89
N ALA A 227 -17.96 14.96 -8.48
CA ALA A 227 -17.86 14.35 -9.80
C ALA A 227 -16.98 13.09 -9.81
N VAL A 228 -17.19 12.27 -10.85
CA VAL A 228 -16.41 11.06 -11.15
C VAL A 228 -15.63 11.25 -12.44
N THR A 229 -14.53 10.53 -12.59
CA THR A 229 -13.77 10.49 -13.84
C THR A 229 -14.57 9.73 -14.90
N THR A 230 -15.01 10.42 -15.96
CA THR A 230 -15.83 9.85 -17.04
C THR A 230 -15.24 8.56 -17.60
N GLY A 231 -16.07 7.51 -17.64
CA GLY A 231 -15.72 6.18 -18.17
C GLY A 231 -14.73 5.38 -17.33
N LEU A 232 -14.33 5.86 -16.14
CA LEU A 232 -13.37 5.18 -15.27
C LEU A 232 -14.07 4.57 -14.05
N VAL A 233 -14.11 3.24 -14.04
CA VAL A 233 -14.64 2.40 -12.96
C VAL A 233 -13.63 1.30 -12.65
N SER A 234 -13.59 0.85 -11.39
CA SER A 234 -12.85 -0.37 -11.03
C SER A 234 -13.41 -1.58 -11.75
N LYS A 235 -12.55 -2.51 -12.16
CA LYS A 235 -12.94 -3.69 -12.96
C LYS A 235 -12.42 -4.96 -12.33
N ARG A 236 -13.20 -6.04 -12.45
CA ARG A 236 -12.71 -7.40 -12.20
C ARG A 236 -11.72 -7.77 -13.31
N PRO A 237 -10.69 -8.58 -13.03
CA PRO A 237 -9.82 -9.09 -14.08
C PRO A 237 -10.62 -9.96 -15.04
N ASN A 238 -10.43 -9.74 -16.34
CA ASN A 238 -11.00 -10.56 -17.42
C ASN A 238 -9.98 -11.59 -17.96
N PHE A 239 -8.91 -11.85 -17.21
CA PHE A 239 -7.81 -12.74 -17.53
C PHE A 239 -7.35 -13.45 -16.24
N VAL A 240 -6.67 -14.59 -16.40
CA VAL A 240 -6.07 -15.34 -15.28
C VAL A 240 -4.61 -14.95 -15.15
N GLN A 241 -4.21 -14.48 -13.97
CA GLN A 241 -2.81 -14.16 -13.67
C GLN A 241 -1.92 -15.40 -13.81
N GLN A 242 -0.74 -15.23 -14.38
CA GLN A 242 0.27 -16.29 -14.46
C GLN A 242 1.31 -16.12 -13.34
N ALA A 243 1.68 -17.23 -12.72
CA ALA A 243 2.80 -17.25 -11.79
C ALA A 243 4.11 -17.03 -12.56
N ARG A 244 4.94 -16.12 -12.07
CA ARG A 244 6.28 -15.87 -12.65
C ARG A 244 7.33 -16.69 -11.93
N SER A 245 8.29 -17.21 -12.68
CA SER A 245 9.42 -17.99 -12.15
C SER A 245 10.24 -17.15 -11.17
N THR A 246 10.31 -17.59 -9.90
CA THR A 246 10.84 -16.80 -8.79
C THR A 246 11.86 -17.59 -7.98
N VAL A 247 13.00 -16.97 -7.67
CA VAL A 247 14.07 -17.53 -6.83
C VAL A 247 14.46 -16.58 -5.70
N PHE A 248 15.17 -17.11 -4.69
CA PHE A 248 15.58 -16.36 -3.50
C PHE A 248 17.09 -16.49 -3.33
N LEU A 249 17.79 -15.35 -3.29
CA LEU A 249 19.25 -15.26 -3.24
C LEU A 249 19.66 -14.54 -1.96
N ASP A 250 20.61 -15.10 -1.22
CA ASP A 250 21.41 -14.34 -0.26
C ASP A 250 22.63 -13.81 -1.00
N ALA A 251 22.74 -12.49 -1.14
CA ALA A 251 23.86 -11.87 -1.85
C ALA A 251 25.13 -11.77 -0.99
N ALA A 252 25.04 -11.90 0.34
CA ALA A 252 26.21 -11.92 1.23
C ALA A 252 26.96 -13.24 1.11
N THR A 253 26.22 -14.36 1.03
CA THR A 253 26.80 -15.71 0.94
C THR A 253 26.89 -16.24 -0.50
N GLY A 254 25.95 -15.88 -1.37
CA GLY A 254 25.77 -16.48 -2.69
C GLY A 254 24.82 -17.69 -2.69
N ASP A 255 24.17 -18.03 -1.58
CA ASP A 255 23.21 -19.15 -1.54
C ASP A 255 21.92 -18.81 -2.30
N LEU A 256 21.59 -19.60 -3.33
CA LEU A 256 20.39 -19.48 -4.16
C LEU A 256 19.43 -20.66 -3.91
N ALA A 257 18.21 -20.39 -3.45
CA ALA A 257 17.15 -21.38 -3.36
C ALA A 257 16.44 -21.56 -4.71
N VAL A 258 16.66 -22.72 -5.36
CA VAL A 258 16.09 -23.07 -6.67
C VAL A 258 15.22 -24.31 -6.54
N ARG A 259 13.92 -24.21 -6.86
CA ARG A 259 12.92 -25.29 -6.70
C ARG A 259 12.92 -25.86 -5.28
N ASP A 260 13.48 -27.05 -5.09
CA ASP A 260 13.60 -27.79 -3.83
C ASP A 260 15.01 -27.69 -3.21
N ARG A 261 16.05 -27.45 -4.02
CA ARG A 261 17.47 -27.39 -3.61
C ARG A 261 17.99 -25.98 -3.27
N VAL A 262 19.20 -25.92 -2.72
CA VAL A 262 20.04 -24.71 -2.59
C VAL A 262 21.31 -24.92 -3.41
N VAL A 263 21.79 -23.87 -4.09
CA VAL A 263 23.04 -23.87 -4.85
C VAL A 263 23.84 -22.65 -4.42
N ARG A 264 25.11 -22.82 -4.05
CA ARG A 264 26.04 -21.70 -3.83
C ARG A 264 26.53 -21.17 -5.17
N LEU A 265 26.34 -19.88 -5.42
CA LEU A 265 26.84 -19.17 -6.59
C LEU A 265 28.13 -18.41 -6.24
N ASP A 266 29.00 -18.25 -7.22
CA ASP A 266 29.93 -17.13 -7.26
C ASP A 266 29.18 -15.93 -7.87
N LEU A 267 29.24 -14.78 -7.22
CA LEU A 267 28.55 -13.55 -7.62
C LEU A 267 29.52 -12.46 -8.11
N GLY A 268 30.84 -12.74 -8.17
CA GLY A 268 31.85 -11.77 -8.60
C GLY A 268 31.81 -10.49 -7.77
N ALA A 269 31.78 -9.33 -8.44
CA ALA A 269 31.64 -8.02 -7.82
C ALA A 269 30.20 -7.65 -7.41
N ARG A 270 29.25 -8.61 -7.46
CA ARG A 270 27.83 -8.45 -7.06
C ARG A 270 27.10 -7.33 -7.81
N THR A 271 27.56 -7.03 -9.02
CA THR A 271 26.84 -6.14 -9.93
C THR A 271 25.52 -6.80 -10.38
N PRO A 272 24.51 -6.03 -10.82
CA PRO A 272 23.28 -6.61 -11.35
C PRO A 272 23.53 -7.60 -12.49
N GLY A 273 24.49 -7.30 -13.38
CA GLY A 273 24.86 -8.17 -14.50
C GLY A 273 25.37 -9.53 -14.04
N GLU A 274 26.39 -9.55 -13.18
CA GLU A 274 26.95 -10.81 -12.65
C GLU A 274 25.92 -11.64 -11.87
N ILE A 275 25.05 -10.98 -11.09
CA ILE A 275 23.95 -11.65 -10.37
C ILE A 275 22.98 -12.30 -11.37
N LEU A 276 22.54 -11.57 -12.40
CA LEU A 276 21.65 -12.13 -13.43
C LEU A 276 22.29 -13.31 -14.16
N ASP A 277 23.56 -13.16 -14.53
CA ASP A 277 24.33 -14.19 -15.24
C ASP A 277 24.48 -15.47 -14.41
N ALA A 278 24.89 -15.36 -13.14
CA ALA A 278 25.04 -16.50 -12.24
C ALA A 278 23.69 -17.17 -11.92
N VAL A 279 22.64 -16.38 -11.66
CA VAL A 279 21.30 -16.88 -11.35
C VAL A 279 20.66 -17.57 -12.56
N LEU A 280 20.73 -16.98 -13.75
CA LEU A 280 20.12 -17.56 -14.96
C LEU A 280 20.90 -18.74 -15.50
N HIS A 281 22.21 -18.85 -15.23
CA HIS A 281 22.96 -20.07 -15.46
C HIS A 281 22.48 -21.23 -14.54
N ALA A 282 22.29 -20.97 -13.24
CA ALA A 282 21.86 -21.98 -12.27
C ALA A 282 20.35 -22.31 -12.32
N ALA A 283 19.53 -21.36 -12.76
CA ALA A 283 18.08 -21.43 -12.87
C ALA A 283 17.56 -20.71 -14.14
N PRO A 284 17.72 -21.33 -15.33
CA PRO A 284 17.21 -20.78 -16.58
C PRO A 284 15.70 -20.50 -16.55
N GLY A 285 15.28 -19.40 -17.17
CA GLY A 285 13.88 -18.97 -17.16
C GLY A 285 13.41 -18.38 -15.83
N THR A 286 14.33 -17.94 -14.95
CA THR A 286 14.00 -17.09 -13.80
C THR A 286 13.52 -15.72 -14.27
N GLU A 287 12.42 -15.22 -13.71
CA GLU A 287 11.88 -13.90 -14.03
C GLU A 287 12.00 -12.90 -12.86
N ARG A 288 12.11 -13.41 -11.62
CA ARG A 288 12.22 -12.61 -10.40
C ARG A 288 13.23 -13.20 -9.42
N VAL A 289 14.15 -12.37 -8.97
CA VAL A 289 15.15 -12.68 -7.93
C VAL A 289 14.83 -11.82 -6.71
N TYR A 290 14.47 -12.44 -5.58
CA TYR A 290 14.40 -11.73 -4.29
C TYR A 290 15.71 -11.87 -3.53
N ILE A 291 16.38 -10.74 -3.28
CA ILE A 291 17.55 -10.64 -2.42
C ILE A 291 17.08 -10.68 -0.96
N THR A 292 17.53 -11.67 -0.21
CA THR A 292 17.14 -11.95 1.18
C THR A 292 18.12 -11.34 2.20
N ALA A 293 19.41 -11.26 1.86
CA ALA A 293 20.44 -10.66 2.68
C ALA A 293 21.59 -10.09 1.81
N GLY A 294 22.51 -9.37 2.44
CA GLY A 294 23.68 -8.76 1.80
C GLY A 294 23.47 -7.37 1.21
N ALA A 295 22.26 -7.05 0.71
CA ALA A 295 21.89 -5.73 0.19
C ALA A 295 22.96 -5.11 -0.75
N PRO A 296 23.30 -5.76 -1.88
CA PRO A 296 24.48 -5.43 -2.71
C PRO A 296 24.43 -4.01 -3.31
N TRP A 297 23.24 -3.40 -3.37
CA TRP A 297 23.04 -2.00 -3.73
C TRP A 297 23.53 -0.99 -2.67
N HIS A 298 24.10 -1.45 -1.56
CA HIS A 298 24.81 -0.66 -0.55
C HIS A 298 26.34 -0.89 -0.57
N ASP A 299 26.85 -1.78 -1.42
CA ASP A 299 28.29 -2.06 -1.51
C ASP A 299 29.04 -0.81 -2.03
N GLY A 300 29.89 -0.22 -1.19
CA GLY A 300 30.62 1.01 -1.48
C GLY A 300 29.75 2.28 -1.46
N ALA A 301 28.66 2.30 -0.68
CA ALA A 301 27.74 3.44 -0.58
C ALA A 301 28.34 4.69 0.06
N GLU A 302 29.44 4.57 0.83
CA GLU A 302 30.18 5.68 1.44
C GLU A 302 30.80 6.66 0.44
N ARG A 303 30.87 6.28 -0.84
CA ARG A 303 31.33 7.12 -1.96
C ARG A 303 30.27 8.12 -2.45
N TYR A 304 29.03 8.02 -1.96
CA TYR A 304 27.89 8.80 -2.44
C TYR A 304 27.31 9.71 -1.36
N SER A 305 26.75 10.85 -1.77
CA SER A 305 26.08 11.82 -0.90
C SER A 305 24.87 11.24 -0.16
N THR A 306 24.14 10.32 -0.80
CA THR A 306 22.97 9.66 -0.21
C THR A 306 22.91 8.18 -0.57
N LEU A 307 22.24 7.38 0.26
CA LEU A 307 21.94 5.97 -0.06
C LEU A 307 21.08 5.82 -1.32
N LYS A 308 20.30 6.84 -1.69
CA LYS A 308 19.49 6.82 -2.92
C LYS A 308 20.39 6.90 -4.16
N ASP A 309 21.46 7.69 -4.10
CA ASP A 309 22.44 7.85 -5.18
C ASP A 309 23.29 6.57 -5.33
N ALA A 310 23.73 5.97 -4.22
CA ALA A 310 24.43 4.68 -4.22
C ALA A 310 23.59 3.57 -4.88
N VAL A 311 22.32 3.47 -4.48
CA VAL A 311 21.36 2.51 -5.07
C VAL A 311 21.11 2.81 -6.55
N ALA A 312 21.00 4.08 -6.95
CA ALA A 312 20.84 4.47 -8.36
C ALA A 312 22.07 4.07 -9.19
N ALA A 313 23.28 4.28 -8.67
CA ALA A 313 24.52 3.89 -9.33
C ALA A 313 24.63 2.36 -9.49
N TRP A 314 24.41 1.60 -8.41
CA TRP A 314 24.42 0.13 -8.48
C TRP A 314 23.41 -0.40 -9.50
N LEU A 315 22.17 0.10 -9.49
CA LEU A 315 21.11 -0.30 -10.42
C LEU A 315 21.53 -0.11 -11.89
N ASN A 316 22.21 0.98 -12.21
CA ASN A 316 22.66 1.33 -13.56
C ASN A 316 24.12 0.93 -13.84
N THR A 317 24.70 -0.03 -13.10
CA THR A 317 26.06 -0.52 -13.37
C THR A 317 26.15 -1.06 -14.80
N PRO A 318 27.11 -0.59 -15.64
CA PRO A 318 27.23 -1.04 -17.03
C PRO A 318 27.40 -2.55 -17.16
N SER A 319 26.78 -3.14 -18.19
CA SER A 319 26.93 -4.55 -18.54
C SER A 319 26.86 -4.72 -20.06
N GLU A 320 27.74 -5.58 -20.61
CA GLU A 320 27.69 -5.95 -22.02
C GLU A 320 26.47 -6.83 -22.35
N ARG A 321 26.01 -7.64 -21.38
CA ARG A 321 24.93 -8.63 -21.56
C ARG A 321 23.55 -8.12 -21.16
N TRP A 322 23.47 -7.11 -20.30
CA TRP A 322 22.22 -6.62 -19.71
C TRP A 322 22.01 -5.13 -19.93
N THR A 323 20.79 -4.76 -20.29
CA THR A 323 20.34 -3.38 -20.40
C THR A 323 19.08 -3.14 -19.58
N THR A 324 18.80 -1.89 -19.24
CA THR A 324 17.58 -1.49 -18.52
C THR A 324 16.36 -1.76 -19.37
N ALA A 325 15.42 -2.57 -18.86
CA ALA A 325 14.20 -2.89 -19.58
C ALA A 325 13.29 -1.66 -19.67
N VAL A 326 13.16 -1.11 -20.89
CA VAL A 326 12.20 -0.07 -21.24
C VAL A 326 10.87 -0.74 -21.64
N GLY A 327 9.97 -0.88 -20.67
CA GLY A 327 8.80 -1.78 -20.77
C GLY A 327 7.92 -1.61 -22.02
N SER A 328 7.32 -2.71 -22.50
CA SER A 328 6.47 -2.71 -23.69
C SER A 328 5.16 -1.91 -23.51
N GLY A 329 4.67 -1.26 -24.58
CA GLY A 329 3.32 -0.68 -24.64
C GLY A 329 3.23 0.77 -24.14
N ARG A 330 2.27 1.08 -23.26
CA ARG A 330 2.05 2.45 -22.74
C ARG A 330 3.03 2.87 -21.63
N ASP A 331 3.79 1.92 -21.08
CA ASP A 331 4.77 2.14 -20.00
C ASP A 331 6.22 2.03 -20.52
N LYS A 332 6.50 2.56 -21.73
CA LYS A 332 7.84 2.69 -22.36
C LYS A 332 8.91 3.42 -21.54
N LEU A 333 8.58 3.89 -20.34
CA LEU A 333 9.45 4.62 -19.41
C LEU A 333 9.62 3.92 -18.05
N ALA A 334 9.10 2.69 -17.89
CA ALA A 334 9.15 1.96 -16.61
C ALA A 334 10.51 1.26 -16.37
N GLY A 335 11.58 2.05 -16.29
CA GLY A 335 12.93 1.59 -15.92
C GLY A 335 13.04 1.15 -14.45
N HIS A 336 14.21 1.27 -13.85
CA HIS A 336 14.42 0.86 -12.45
C HIS A 336 13.58 1.68 -11.45
N PHE A 337 13.21 1.07 -10.33
CA PHE A 337 12.67 1.79 -9.18
C PHE A 337 13.78 2.02 -8.15
N VAL A 338 14.25 3.27 -8.05
CA VAL A 338 15.29 3.67 -7.11
C VAL A 338 14.67 3.94 -5.74
N HIS A 339 14.98 3.10 -4.76
CA HIS A 339 14.57 3.29 -3.37
C HIS A 339 15.64 2.76 -2.41
N GLN A 340 16.02 3.55 -1.40
CA GLN A 340 17.21 3.34 -0.57
C GLN A 340 17.29 2.00 0.20
N ARG A 341 16.19 1.24 0.32
CA ARG A 341 16.14 -0.07 1.00
C ARG A 341 15.38 -1.17 0.23
N GLN A 342 14.62 -0.79 -0.79
CA GLN A 342 13.76 -1.70 -1.55
C GLN A 342 13.80 -1.36 -3.05
N PRO A 343 14.98 -1.36 -3.68
CA PRO A 343 15.07 -1.10 -5.11
C PRO A 343 14.42 -2.23 -5.93
N VAL A 344 14.00 -1.88 -7.14
CA VAL A 344 13.60 -2.86 -8.15
C VAL A 344 14.42 -2.62 -9.42
N GLY A 345 15.40 -3.48 -9.63
CA GLY A 345 16.10 -3.61 -10.91
C GLY A 345 15.20 -4.30 -11.93
N ARG A 346 15.30 -3.89 -13.20
CA ARG A 346 14.50 -4.37 -14.33
C ARG A 346 15.40 -4.47 -15.55
N TYR A 347 15.71 -5.69 -15.96
CA TYR A 347 16.75 -5.94 -16.95
C TYR A 347 16.23 -6.80 -18.09
N ALA A 348 16.69 -6.49 -19.30
CA ALA A 348 16.51 -7.29 -20.50
C ALA A 348 17.90 -7.62 -21.09
N PRO A 349 18.07 -8.74 -21.81
CA PRO A 349 19.30 -9.02 -22.53
C PRO A 349 19.62 -7.92 -23.54
N THR A 350 20.87 -7.44 -23.60
CA THR A 350 21.30 -6.40 -24.56
C THR A 350 21.08 -6.83 -26.02
N ALA A 351 21.21 -8.12 -26.31
CA ALA A 351 20.95 -8.69 -27.63
C ALA A 351 19.45 -8.76 -28.01
N ALA A 352 18.54 -8.56 -27.05
CA ALA A 352 17.09 -8.62 -27.24
C ALA A 352 16.37 -7.70 -26.22
N PRO A 353 16.50 -6.37 -26.34
CA PRO A 353 16.02 -5.42 -25.33
C PRO A 353 14.49 -5.42 -25.16
N ASP A 354 13.74 -5.77 -26.21
CA ASP A 354 12.28 -5.91 -26.20
C ASP A 354 11.78 -7.28 -25.69
N SER A 355 12.67 -8.13 -25.18
CA SER A 355 12.31 -9.49 -24.70
C SER A 355 11.90 -9.52 -23.21
N ALA A 356 11.72 -10.72 -22.66
CA ALA A 356 11.19 -10.92 -21.31
C ALA A 356 12.08 -10.28 -20.22
N THR A 357 11.48 -9.42 -19.39
CA THR A 357 12.18 -8.71 -18.31
C THR A 357 12.43 -9.60 -17.10
N THR A 358 13.68 -9.62 -16.62
CA THR A 358 14.04 -10.17 -15.31
C THR A 358 14.12 -9.06 -14.26
N GLU A 359 13.55 -9.28 -13.06
CA GLU A 359 13.59 -8.31 -11.97
C GLU A 359 14.50 -8.77 -10.82
N ILE A 360 15.33 -7.85 -10.30
CA ILE A 360 16.01 -8.02 -9.01
C ILE A 360 15.28 -7.15 -7.98
N ARG A 361 14.91 -7.72 -6.84
CA ARG A 361 14.04 -7.08 -5.83
C ARG A 361 14.56 -7.34 -4.42
N SER A 362 14.27 -6.42 -3.50
CA SER A 362 14.49 -6.66 -2.07
C SER A 362 13.37 -7.52 -1.47
N MET A 363 13.72 -8.58 -0.73
CA MET A 363 12.75 -9.34 0.06
C MET A 363 12.04 -8.45 1.10
N GLY A 364 12.72 -7.39 1.55
CA GLY A 364 12.19 -6.37 2.46
C GLY A 364 10.91 -5.66 1.97
N GLU A 365 10.55 -5.76 0.68
CA GLU A 365 9.22 -5.35 0.20
C GLU A 365 8.08 -6.11 0.88
N TRP A 366 8.29 -7.40 1.19
CA TRP A 366 7.26 -8.30 1.71
C TRP A 366 7.32 -8.43 3.23
N PHE A 367 8.52 -8.68 3.74
CA PHE A 367 8.84 -8.77 5.16
C PHE A 367 10.35 -8.60 5.35
N ASP A 368 10.75 -8.17 6.54
CA ASP A 368 12.12 -8.33 6.97
C ASP A 368 12.41 -9.83 7.22
N PRO A 369 13.45 -10.42 6.59
CA PRO A 369 13.85 -11.80 6.85
C PRO A 369 14.38 -12.07 8.27
N ASP A 370 14.88 -11.06 8.99
CA ASP A 370 15.36 -11.21 10.39
C ASP A 370 16.36 -12.38 10.54
N GLY A 371 17.36 -12.42 9.65
CA GLY A 371 18.38 -13.48 9.59
C GLY A 371 17.92 -14.83 9.02
N ALA A 372 16.67 -14.97 8.58
CA ALA A 372 16.16 -16.22 7.99
C ALA A 372 16.85 -16.59 6.67
N ASP A 373 17.25 -17.86 6.54
CA ASP A 373 17.89 -18.39 5.33
C ASP A 373 16.97 -18.37 4.09
N VAL A 374 17.57 -18.54 2.91
CA VAL A 374 16.85 -18.55 1.62
C VAL A 374 15.78 -19.63 1.50
N VAL A 375 15.93 -20.75 2.22
CA VAL A 375 14.94 -21.84 2.24
C VAL A 375 13.71 -21.43 3.02
N THR A 376 13.92 -20.81 4.17
CA THR A 376 12.88 -20.28 5.08
C THR A 376 12.13 -19.12 4.41
N CYS A 377 12.86 -18.24 3.72
CA CYS A 377 12.29 -17.20 2.86
C CYS A 377 11.40 -17.76 1.73
N ARG A 378 11.88 -18.76 0.97
CA ARG A 378 11.10 -19.47 -0.06
C ARG A 378 9.85 -20.15 0.53
N GLN A 379 10.00 -20.72 1.72
CA GLN A 379 8.93 -21.42 2.43
C GLN A 379 7.86 -20.45 2.94
N ALA A 380 8.25 -19.27 3.41
CA ALA A 380 7.32 -18.20 3.78
C ALA A 380 6.47 -17.73 2.58
N PHE A 381 7.05 -17.64 1.37
CA PHE A 381 6.28 -17.38 0.15
C PHE A 381 5.33 -18.53 -0.21
N THR A 382 5.77 -19.77 -0.02
CA THR A 382 4.95 -20.96 -0.27
C THR A 382 3.73 -21.00 0.66
N LEU A 383 3.93 -20.78 1.96
CA LEU A 383 2.86 -20.72 2.97
C LEU A 383 1.91 -19.53 2.73
N LEU A 384 2.45 -18.36 2.35
CA LEU A 384 1.64 -17.19 1.97
C LEU A 384 0.72 -17.52 0.79
N TRP A 385 1.27 -18.06 -0.29
CA TRP A 385 0.51 -18.45 -1.48
C TRP A 385 -0.57 -19.50 -1.14
N GLN A 386 -0.24 -20.51 -0.35
CA GLN A 386 -1.19 -21.52 0.11
C GLN A 386 -2.34 -20.93 0.94
N ALA A 387 -2.03 -20.02 1.88
CA ALA A 387 -3.03 -19.35 2.70
C ALA A 387 -3.97 -18.47 1.86
N LEU A 388 -3.41 -17.73 0.89
CA LEU A 388 -4.21 -16.93 -0.05
C LEU A 388 -5.09 -17.82 -0.95
N ARG A 389 -4.58 -18.96 -1.46
CA ARG A 389 -5.39 -19.86 -2.30
C ARG A 389 -6.55 -20.55 -1.61
N ARG A 390 -6.62 -20.57 -0.27
CA ARG A 390 -7.84 -20.98 0.48
C ARG A 390 -9.00 -19.99 0.31
N HIS A 391 -8.71 -18.77 -0.13
CA HIS A 391 -9.69 -17.68 -0.26
C HIS A 391 -9.82 -17.14 -1.69
N TRP A 392 -8.90 -17.49 -2.60
CA TRP A 392 -8.92 -17.08 -3.99
C TRP A 392 -8.30 -18.19 -4.85
N ASP A 393 -9.13 -18.96 -5.56
CA ASP A 393 -8.70 -20.17 -6.27
C ASP A 393 -7.58 -19.93 -7.29
N ASP A 394 -7.51 -18.73 -7.87
CA ASP A 394 -6.51 -18.32 -8.88
C ASP A 394 -5.43 -17.37 -8.33
N ALA A 395 -5.24 -17.29 -7.00
CA ALA A 395 -4.25 -16.37 -6.42
C ALA A 395 -2.81 -16.67 -6.86
N VAL A 396 -2.12 -15.59 -7.24
CA VAL A 396 -0.71 -15.54 -7.62
C VAL A 396 -0.04 -14.43 -6.80
N LEU A 397 1.22 -14.63 -6.42
CA LEU A 397 2.04 -13.58 -5.82
C LEU A 397 2.60 -12.68 -6.93
N MET A 398 2.12 -11.44 -6.98
CA MET A 398 2.57 -10.42 -7.96
C MET A 398 3.98 -9.93 -7.61
N GLY A 399 4.53 -8.95 -8.35
CA GLY A 399 5.89 -8.43 -8.09
C GLY A 399 6.05 -7.82 -6.70
N SER A 400 5.02 -7.15 -6.18
CA SER A 400 5.00 -6.56 -4.84
C SER A 400 3.73 -6.90 -4.06
N PRO A 401 3.71 -6.69 -2.72
CA PRO A 401 2.49 -6.84 -1.93
C PRO A 401 1.40 -5.84 -2.35
N SER A 402 1.76 -4.64 -2.85
CA SER A 402 0.78 -3.65 -3.35
C SER A 402 0.04 -4.16 -4.59
N GLN A 403 0.77 -4.74 -5.55
CA GLN A 403 0.18 -5.34 -6.74
C GLN A 403 -0.70 -6.53 -6.35
N THR A 404 -0.21 -7.39 -5.45
CA THR A 404 -0.95 -8.55 -4.95
C THR A 404 -2.23 -8.13 -4.21
N GLY A 405 -2.17 -7.10 -3.37
CA GLY A 405 -3.31 -6.57 -2.63
C GLY A 405 -4.42 -6.06 -3.57
N ARG A 406 -4.05 -5.26 -4.58
CA ARG A 406 -4.99 -4.74 -5.59
C ARG A 406 -5.57 -5.86 -6.48
N ASP A 407 -4.76 -6.83 -6.86
CA ASP A 407 -5.17 -7.99 -7.67
C ASP A 407 -6.14 -8.92 -6.91
N LEU A 408 -5.89 -9.19 -5.63
CA LEU A 408 -6.81 -9.96 -4.78
C LEU A 408 -8.11 -9.18 -4.48
N TRP A 409 -8.02 -7.86 -4.33
CA TRP A 409 -9.18 -7.00 -4.11
C TRP A 409 -10.07 -6.88 -5.35
N SER A 410 -9.50 -6.77 -6.56
CA SER A 410 -10.29 -6.65 -7.79
C SER A 410 -11.17 -7.88 -8.03
N ARG A 411 -10.76 -9.05 -7.51
CA ARG A 411 -11.57 -10.28 -7.46
C ARG A 411 -12.75 -10.21 -6.48
N THR A 412 -12.78 -9.27 -5.54
CA THR A 412 -13.89 -9.07 -4.55
C THR A 412 -14.86 -7.94 -4.93
N ILE A 413 -14.70 -7.31 -6.09
CA ILE A 413 -15.74 -6.41 -6.63
C ILE A 413 -17.03 -7.23 -6.83
N PRO A 414 -18.21 -6.75 -6.40
CA PRO A 414 -19.46 -7.51 -6.51
C PRO A 414 -19.79 -7.98 -7.94
N THR A 415 -20.50 -9.11 -8.09
CA THR A 415 -21.15 -9.52 -9.36
C THR A 415 -22.59 -9.01 -9.48
N THR A 416 -23.19 -8.54 -8.39
CA THR A 416 -24.63 -8.26 -8.29
C THR A 416 -24.91 -6.98 -7.49
N GLY A 417 -26.06 -6.36 -7.74
CA GLY A 417 -26.48 -5.13 -7.07
C GLY A 417 -25.82 -3.87 -7.64
N LYS A 418 -25.96 -2.74 -6.93
CA LYS A 418 -25.58 -1.39 -7.38
C LYS A 418 -24.14 -1.26 -7.90
N TRP A 419 -23.21 -2.04 -7.33
CA TRP A 419 -21.78 -1.98 -7.63
C TRP A 419 -21.26 -3.18 -8.45
N ALA A 420 -22.16 -3.92 -9.13
CA ALA A 420 -21.82 -5.07 -9.98
C ALA A 420 -20.85 -4.74 -11.13
N GLY A 421 -20.96 -3.53 -11.69
CA GLY A 421 -20.06 -3.01 -12.72
C GLY A 421 -18.77 -2.38 -12.18
N GLY A 422 -18.53 -2.47 -10.87
CA GLY A 422 -17.45 -1.78 -10.18
C GLY A 422 -17.86 -0.47 -9.50
N TYR A 423 -16.91 0.09 -8.77
CA TYR A 423 -17.00 1.41 -8.13
C TYR A 423 -16.48 2.49 -9.07
N PRO A 424 -17.14 3.64 -9.21
CA PRO A 424 -16.67 4.75 -10.04
C PRO A 424 -15.45 5.43 -9.40
N VAL A 425 -14.47 5.79 -10.21
CA VAL A 425 -13.28 6.53 -9.76
C VAL A 425 -13.61 8.02 -9.67
N LEU A 426 -13.21 8.65 -8.56
CA LEU A 426 -13.45 10.07 -8.30
C LEU A 426 -12.73 11.00 -9.30
N SER A 427 -13.18 12.26 -9.42
CA SER A 427 -12.49 13.28 -10.23
C SER A 427 -11.03 13.50 -9.80
N GLU A 428 -10.21 14.09 -10.68
CA GLU A 428 -8.80 14.36 -10.36
C GLU A 428 -8.66 15.41 -9.26
N GLU A 429 -9.54 16.43 -9.24
CA GLU A 429 -9.60 17.43 -8.18
C GLU A 429 -9.93 16.82 -6.81
N LEU A 430 -10.90 15.89 -6.77
CA LEU A 430 -11.31 15.22 -5.54
C LEU A 430 -10.26 14.22 -5.04
N ARG A 431 -9.60 13.48 -5.96
CA ARG A 431 -8.43 12.65 -5.63
C ARG A 431 -7.27 13.49 -5.12
N GLY A 432 -7.02 14.66 -5.73
CA GLY A 432 -6.04 15.66 -5.29
C GLY A 432 -6.29 16.16 -3.86
N LEU A 433 -7.52 16.58 -3.57
CA LEU A 433 -7.94 17.01 -2.23
C LEU A 433 -7.71 15.91 -1.19
N LEU A 434 -8.22 14.70 -1.44
CA LEU A 434 -8.08 13.57 -0.52
C LEU A 434 -6.61 13.17 -0.33
N HIS A 435 -5.79 13.23 -1.38
CA HIS A 435 -4.36 12.97 -1.30
C HIS A 435 -3.61 14.02 -0.45
N ALA A 436 -3.95 15.30 -0.59
CA ALA A 436 -3.31 16.41 0.13
C ALA A 436 -3.71 16.50 1.62
N THR A 437 -4.85 15.90 2.00
CA THR A 437 -5.49 16.10 3.31
C THR A 437 -5.72 14.81 4.11
N GLY A 438 -5.87 13.66 3.46
CA GLY A 438 -6.09 12.36 4.07
C GLY A 438 -4.78 11.57 4.24
N GLY A 439 -3.81 12.11 4.98
CA GLY A 439 -2.50 11.46 5.19
C GLY A 439 -2.58 10.08 5.87
N GLN A 440 -1.49 9.30 5.83
CA GLN A 440 -1.49 7.89 6.24
C GLN A 440 -1.42 7.65 7.76
N GLY A 441 -0.60 8.40 8.50
CA GLY A 441 -0.34 8.10 9.91
C GLY A 441 0.19 9.29 10.70
N ARG A 442 0.18 9.15 12.02
CA ARG A 442 0.81 10.09 12.96
C ARG A 442 2.22 9.62 13.28
N THR A 443 3.22 10.43 12.92
CA THR A 443 4.61 10.25 13.34
C THR A 443 5.01 11.49 14.12
N GLU A 444 5.27 11.35 15.41
CA GLU A 444 5.51 12.48 16.30
C GLU A 444 6.36 12.04 17.49
N LEU A 445 7.47 12.73 17.71
CA LEU A 445 8.25 12.66 18.95
C LEU A 445 7.84 13.84 19.81
N LEU A 446 7.33 13.57 21.02
CA LEU A 446 7.03 14.60 22.00
C LEU A 446 8.31 14.91 22.78
N LEU A 447 8.57 16.19 23.06
CA LEU A 447 9.79 16.64 23.72
C LEU A 447 9.49 17.31 25.08
N PRO A 448 10.45 17.34 26.02
CA PRO A 448 10.34 18.12 27.25
C PRO A 448 10.01 19.60 26.99
N PRO A 449 9.34 20.30 27.92
CA PRO A 449 8.94 19.85 29.27
C PRO A 449 7.59 19.10 29.30
N ARG A 450 6.99 18.79 28.14
CA ARG A 450 5.68 18.10 28.08
C ARG A 450 5.74 16.63 28.50
N VAL A 451 6.94 16.08 28.50
CA VAL A 451 7.34 14.72 28.92
C VAL A 451 8.64 14.87 29.73
N PRO A 452 8.96 13.94 30.64
CA PRO A 452 10.16 14.04 31.47
C PRO A 452 11.47 14.08 30.65
N GLU A 453 12.44 14.90 31.07
CA GLU A 453 13.79 14.93 30.48
C GLU A 453 14.55 13.60 30.67
N GLN A 454 14.22 12.88 31.74
CA GLN A 454 14.70 11.54 32.02
C GLN A 454 13.49 10.60 32.15
N LEU A 455 13.41 9.63 31.24
CA LEU A 455 12.33 8.66 31.16
C LEU A 455 12.51 7.58 32.24
N PRO A 456 11.50 7.29 33.07
CA PRO A 456 11.58 6.21 34.07
C PRO A 456 11.57 4.81 33.43
N ALA A 457 11.02 4.68 32.22
CA ALA A 457 11.13 3.55 31.31
C ALA A 457 10.77 4.02 29.89
N LEU A 458 11.03 3.20 28.87
CA LEU A 458 10.47 3.37 27.52
C LEU A 458 9.72 2.10 27.11
N VAL A 459 8.40 2.20 26.99
CA VAL A 459 7.49 1.07 26.75
C VAL A 459 6.80 1.22 25.40
N GLU A 460 7.09 0.35 24.43
CA GLU A 460 6.51 0.36 23.08
C GLU A 460 5.29 -0.57 22.97
N TYR A 461 4.20 -0.07 22.40
CA TYR A 461 3.07 -0.88 21.93
C TYR A 461 2.85 -0.70 20.41
N ASP A 462 2.63 -1.80 19.67
CA ASP A 462 2.19 -1.82 18.26
C ASP A 462 0.75 -2.37 18.19
N ARG A 463 -0.11 -1.79 17.35
CA ARG A 463 -1.44 -2.36 17.13
C ARG A 463 -1.40 -3.50 16.13
N THR A 464 -1.82 -4.67 16.60
CA THR A 464 -1.81 -5.92 15.84
C THR A 464 -2.63 -5.80 14.56
N PHE A 465 -1.98 -5.69 13.41
CA PHE A 465 -2.64 -5.59 12.11
C PHE A 465 -3.61 -4.39 11.99
N ALA A 466 -3.28 -3.25 12.61
CA ALA A 466 -4.17 -2.11 12.87
C ALA A 466 -5.19 -1.77 11.78
N TYR A 467 -4.75 -1.48 10.54
CA TYR A 467 -5.64 -1.05 9.46
C TYR A 467 -6.72 -2.06 9.09
N ALA A 468 -6.52 -3.36 9.33
CA ALA A 468 -7.50 -4.41 9.06
C ALA A 468 -8.76 -4.33 9.95
N LYS A 469 -8.70 -3.57 11.06
CA LYS A 469 -9.84 -3.24 11.92
C LYS A 469 -10.84 -2.29 11.25
N HIS A 470 -10.39 -1.50 10.27
CA HIS A 470 -11.16 -0.39 9.69
C HIS A 470 -11.75 -0.69 8.30
N LEU A 471 -11.65 -1.93 7.81
CA LEU A 471 -12.11 -2.31 6.46
C LEU A 471 -13.60 -2.68 6.34
N TRP A 472 -14.32 -2.79 7.45
CA TRP A 472 -15.73 -3.25 7.46
C TRP A 472 -16.72 -2.22 6.88
N LYS A 473 -16.28 -0.97 6.72
CA LYS A 473 -17.02 0.15 6.13
C LYS A 473 -16.04 1.05 5.39
N SER A 474 -16.42 1.57 4.23
CA SER A 474 -15.64 2.57 3.49
C SER A 474 -16.55 3.38 2.55
N PRO A 475 -16.13 4.58 2.10
CA PRO A 475 -16.92 5.40 1.17
C PRO A 475 -17.24 4.66 -0.14
N VAL A 476 -18.44 4.87 -0.69
CA VAL A 476 -18.78 4.46 -2.07
C VAL A 476 -19.51 5.55 -2.82
N GLY A 477 -19.42 5.52 -4.14
CA GLY A 477 -20.06 6.50 -5.01
C GLY A 477 -19.46 7.90 -4.90
N VAL A 478 -20.30 8.89 -5.20
CA VAL A 478 -19.93 10.31 -5.23
C VAL A 478 -20.24 10.93 -3.86
N PRO A 479 -19.36 11.74 -3.25
CA PRO A 479 -19.72 12.48 -2.06
C PRO A 479 -20.75 13.56 -2.38
N ARG A 480 -21.61 13.83 -1.40
CA ARG A 480 -22.36 15.08 -1.33
C ARG A 480 -21.55 16.10 -0.55
N ARG A 481 -21.40 17.30 -1.09
CA ARG A 481 -20.82 18.44 -0.38
C ARG A 481 -21.78 18.94 0.70
N ILE A 482 -21.23 19.22 1.87
CA ILE A 482 -21.92 19.84 3.00
C ILE A 482 -21.26 21.19 3.27
N THR A 483 -22.02 22.27 3.29
CA THR A 483 -21.55 23.60 3.72
C THR A 483 -21.70 23.76 5.23
N ALA A 484 -21.01 24.74 5.84
CA ALA A 484 -21.20 25.10 7.25
C ALA A 484 -22.68 25.29 7.61
N ALA A 485 -23.41 26.08 6.81
CA ALA A 485 -24.84 26.33 7.00
C ALA A 485 -25.69 25.05 6.87
N ALA A 486 -25.39 24.18 5.88
CA ALA A 486 -26.11 22.92 5.71
C ALA A 486 -25.84 21.92 6.85
N PHE A 487 -24.66 21.94 7.47
CA PHE A 487 -24.36 21.14 8.66
C PHE A 487 -25.06 21.72 9.91
N ALA A 488 -25.02 23.04 10.09
CA ALA A 488 -25.67 23.72 11.22
C ALA A 488 -27.21 23.55 11.20
N ALA A 489 -27.82 23.41 10.03
CA ALA A 489 -29.25 23.13 9.86
C ALA A 489 -29.65 21.67 10.16
N MET A 490 -28.69 20.74 10.30
CA MET A 490 -28.97 19.35 10.69
C MET A 490 -29.31 19.27 12.19
N THR A 491 -30.23 18.38 12.57
CA THR A 491 -30.44 18.03 13.97
C THR A 491 -29.19 17.40 14.60
N GLY A 492 -29.04 17.46 15.93
CA GLY A 492 -27.87 16.88 16.60
C GLY A 492 -27.67 15.37 16.32
N GLN A 493 -28.75 14.61 16.10
CA GLN A 493 -28.67 13.20 15.71
C GLN A 493 -28.13 13.04 14.28
N GLU A 494 -28.53 13.91 13.35
CA GLU A 494 -28.03 13.90 11.97
C GLU A 494 -26.57 14.37 11.89
N GLN A 495 -26.17 15.35 12.69
CA GLN A 495 -24.77 15.78 12.82
C GLN A 495 -23.89 14.61 13.30
N VAL A 496 -24.26 13.95 14.40
CA VAL A 496 -23.54 12.77 14.92
C VAL A 496 -23.51 11.65 13.87
N LYS A 497 -24.63 11.39 13.17
CA LYS A 497 -24.69 10.41 12.09
C LYS A 497 -23.74 10.77 10.94
N ALA A 498 -23.70 12.02 10.49
CA ALA A 498 -22.83 12.48 9.42
C ALA A 498 -21.34 12.34 9.77
N LEU A 499 -20.96 12.66 11.01
CA LEU A 499 -19.59 12.46 11.51
C LEU A 499 -19.22 10.97 11.67
N MET A 500 -20.17 10.11 12.03
CA MET A 500 -19.94 8.67 12.17
C MET A 500 -20.01 7.90 10.83
N SER A 501 -20.57 8.51 9.79
CA SER A 501 -20.56 8.02 8.40
C SER A 501 -19.21 8.26 7.72
N CYS A 502 -19.05 7.67 6.53
CA CYS A 502 -17.94 7.89 5.62
C CYS A 502 -17.89 9.36 5.19
N SER A 503 -17.06 10.15 5.86
CA SER A 503 -17.03 11.60 5.70
C SER A 503 -15.64 12.19 5.97
N HIS A 504 -15.40 13.37 5.38
CA HIS A 504 -14.14 14.12 5.49
C HIS A 504 -14.46 15.62 5.56
N TRP A 505 -13.95 16.32 6.56
CA TRP A 505 -14.43 17.65 6.96
C TRP A 505 -13.32 18.67 7.02
N ASN A 506 -13.58 19.86 6.49
CA ASN A 506 -12.79 21.05 6.72
C ASN A 506 -13.31 21.75 7.98
N VAL A 507 -12.44 21.93 8.96
CA VAL A 507 -12.82 22.35 10.31
C VAL A 507 -11.89 23.42 10.85
N ARG A 508 -12.45 24.39 11.59
CA ARG A 508 -11.70 25.25 12.50
C ARG A 508 -11.78 24.64 13.89
N VAL A 509 -10.64 24.51 14.55
CA VAL A 509 -10.47 23.77 15.80
C VAL A 509 -9.84 24.69 16.83
N THR A 510 -10.36 24.73 18.05
CA THR A 510 -9.73 25.40 19.20
C THR A 510 -9.44 24.39 20.30
N VAL A 511 -8.17 24.29 20.70
CA VAL A 511 -7.73 23.49 21.84
C VAL A 511 -8.29 24.10 23.14
N PRO A 512 -8.96 23.33 24.02
CA PRO A 512 -9.52 23.84 25.27
C PRO A 512 -8.49 24.51 26.19
N ALA A 513 -8.93 25.53 26.94
CA ALA A 513 -8.07 26.30 27.85
C ALA A 513 -7.44 25.47 28.99
N GLY A 514 -8.05 24.33 29.36
CA GLY A 514 -7.53 23.39 30.36
C GLY A 514 -6.85 22.15 29.78
N TRP A 515 -6.56 22.11 28.47
CA TRP A 515 -6.01 20.92 27.84
C TRP A 515 -4.55 20.66 28.22
N ASN A 516 -4.27 19.49 28.81
CA ASN A 516 -2.92 19.07 29.18
C ASN A 516 -2.54 17.68 28.62
N HIS A 517 -3.02 17.34 27.42
CA HIS A 517 -2.73 16.04 26.78
C HIS A 517 -2.15 16.22 25.37
N VAL A 518 -1.96 15.13 24.64
CA VAL A 518 -1.49 15.13 23.24
C VAL A 518 -2.48 15.87 22.32
N GLY A 519 -2.03 16.34 21.16
CA GLY A 519 -2.95 16.91 20.16
C GLY A 519 -3.87 15.85 19.57
N LEU A 520 -5.13 16.18 19.32
CA LEU A 520 -6.13 15.27 18.76
C LEU A 520 -6.18 15.29 17.22
N LEU A 521 -6.09 16.49 16.62
CA LEU A 521 -6.21 16.71 15.18
C LEU A 521 -4.91 17.27 14.60
N PRO A 522 -4.53 16.88 13.37
CA PRO A 522 -3.33 17.39 12.72
C PRO A 522 -3.54 18.83 12.24
N ALA A 523 -2.49 19.65 12.28
CA ALA A 523 -2.42 20.96 11.64
C ALA A 523 -1.36 20.94 10.52
N PRO A 524 -1.60 21.58 9.37
CA PRO A 524 -0.62 21.68 8.31
C PRO A 524 0.54 22.59 8.73
N VAL A 525 1.77 22.19 8.41
CA VAL A 525 2.96 23.05 8.50
C VAL A 525 3.71 23.03 7.17
N THR A 526 4.70 23.91 7.05
CA THR A 526 5.57 24.06 5.88
C THR A 526 6.38 22.78 5.65
N GLY A 527 6.52 22.39 4.36
CA GLY A 527 7.09 21.11 3.93
C GLY A 527 6.00 20.18 3.36
N ASP A 528 6.33 19.40 2.33
CA ASP A 528 5.36 18.47 1.74
C ASP A 528 4.95 17.40 2.75
N ARG A 529 3.64 17.14 2.85
CA ARG A 529 3.00 16.26 3.83
C ARG A 529 3.43 16.46 5.30
N ALA A 530 4.00 17.61 5.66
CA ALA A 530 4.34 17.91 7.05
C ALA A 530 3.06 18.25 7.84
N TRP A 531 2.92 17.58 8.99
CA TRP A 531 1.80 17.73 9.93
C TRP A 531 2.34 17.77 11.36
N VAL A 532 1.81 18.68 12.17
CA VAL A 532 1.99 18.68 13.63
C VAL A 532 0.65 18.42 14.32
N TYR A 533 0.64 18.11 15.61
CA TYR A 533 -0.59 17.89 16.38
C TYR A 533 -0.68 18.92 17.52
N PRO A 534 -1.17 20.14 17.25
CA PRO A 534 -1.19 21.21 18.26
C PRO A 534 -1.97 20.80 19.50
N SER A 535 -1.47 21.21 20.66
CA SER A 535 -2.07 20.85 21.96
C SER A 535 -1.84 21.91 23.03
N ALA A 536 -1.24 23.05 22.70
CA ALA A 536 -1.16 24.17 23.63
C ALA A 536 -2.59 24.76 23.81
N PRO A 537 -3.05 24.97 25.05
CA PRO A 537 -4.36 25.58 25.34
C PRO A 537 -4.65 26.85 24.54
N GLY A 538 -5.88 27.01 24.08
CA GLY A 538 -6.34 28.17 23.31
C GLY A 538 -5.88 28.21 21.85
N THR A 539 -4.93 27.35 21.44
CA THR A 539 -4.46 27.30 20.03
C THR A 539 -5.64 27.04 19.10
N THR A 540 -5.78 27.89 18.09
CA THR A 540 -6.81 27.75 17.05
C THR A 540 -6.18 27.56 15.68
N PHE A 541 -6.66 26.59 14.92
CA PHE A 541 -6.15 26.26 13.58
C PHE A 541 -7.25 25.70 12.68
N THR A 542 -7.04 25.78 11.36
CA THR A 542 -7.91 25.15 10.35
C THR A 542 -7.23 23.90 9.82
N THR A 543 -8.00 22.82 9.63
CA THR A 543 -7.48 21.56 9.08
C THR A 543 -8.55 20.76 8.35
N TRP A 544 -8.15 19.63 7.78
CA TRP A 544 -9.02 18.59 7.27
C TRP A 544 -8.88 17.31 8.11
N ALA A 545 -9.99 16.70 8.47
CA ALA A 545 -10.01 15.47 9.26
C ALA A 545 -11.20 14.58 8.86
N GLY A 546 -11.03 13.25 8.95
CA GLY A 546 -12.13 12.33 8.69
C GLY A 546 -13.14 12.33 9.84
N GLY A 547 -14.38 11.95 9.56
CA GLY A 547 -15.49 12.04 10.52
C GLY A 547 -15.24 11.38 11.88
N ALA A 548 -14.51 10.25 11.90
CA ALA A 548 -14.13 9.56 13.15
C ALA A 548 -13.21 10.40 14.05
N GLU A 549 -12.30 11.18 13.47
CA GLU A 549 -11.39 12.07 14.20
C GLU A 549 -12.12 13.32 14.70
N VAL A 550 -13.02 13.89 13.88
CA VAL A 550 -13.85 15.03 14.28
C VAL A 550 -14.81 14.65 15.40
N HIS A 551 -15.47 13.48 15.28
CA HIS A 551 -16.31 12.93 16.35
C HIS A 551 -15.50 12.68 17.63
N LEU A 552 -14.29 12.11 17.53
CA LEU A 552 -13.41 11.94 18.67
C LEU A 552 -13.11 13.29 19.35
N ALA A 553 -12.70 14.32 18.59
CA ALA A 553 -12.40 15.63 19.15
C ALA A 553 -13.59 16.22 19.92
N LEU A 554 -14.80 16.12 19.36
CA LEU A 554 -16.05 16.59 19.94
C LEU A 554 -16.59 15.75 21.13
N SER A 555 -16.20 14.47 21.24
CA SER A 555 -16.79 13.52 22.21
C SER A 555 -15.77 12.84 23.14
N ASN A 556 -14.51 13.27 23.13
CA ASN A 556 -13.48 12.66 23.97
C ASN A 556 -13.83 12.82 25.47
N HIS A 557 -13.46 11.80 26.25
CA HIS A 557 -13.87 11.66 27.65
C HIS A 557 -13.07 12.54 28.63
N LEU A 558 -12.00 13.22 28.18
CA LEU A 558 -11.17 14.08 29.02
C LEU A 558 -11.70 15.51 29.03
N MET A 559 -11.79 16.13 27.85
CA MET A 559 -12.31 17.48 27.65
C MET A 559 -12.63 17.70 26.16
N PRO A 560 -13.90 17.72 25.75
CA PRO A 560 -14.31 18.01 24.38
C PRO A 560 -13.64 19.25 23.79
N TRP A 561 -13.12 19.12 22.57
CA TRP A 561 -12.54 20.24 21.83
C TRP A 561 -13.63 21.05 21.13
N LYS A 562 -13.44 22.37 21.00
CA LYS A 562 -14.33 23.20 20.18
C LYS A 562 -13.98 22.96 18.71
N VAL A 563 -14.94 22.47 17.94
CA VAL A 563 -14.80 22.26 16.50
C VAL A 563 -15.95 22.96 15.76
N GLU A 564 -15.60 23.81 14.81
CA GLU A 564 -16.50 24.51 13.90
C GLU A 564 -16.38 23.86 12.51
N ILE A 565 -17.49 23.35 11.96
CA ILE A 565 -17.52 22.77 10.62
C ILE A 565 -17.59 23.91 9.60
N LEU A 566 -16.54 24.07 8.79
CA LEU A 566 -16.50 25.04 7.69
C LEU A 566 -17.12 24.43 6.42
N GLY A 567 -16.98 23.12 6.25
CA GLY A 567 -17.64 22.33 5.21
C GLY A 567 -17.11 20.90 5.19
N GLY A 568 -17.56 20.09 4.25
CA GLY A 568 -17.06 18.73 4.11
C GLY A 568 -17.70 17.93 2.99
N LEU A 569 -17.32 16.66 2.95
CA LEU A 569 -17.73 15.64 2.00
C LEU A 569 -18.37 14.51 2.78
N LEU A 570 -19.61 14.17 2.45
CA LEU A 570 -20.35 13.06 3.04
C LEU A 570 -20.66 12.02 1.94
N PHE A 571 -20.11 10.83 2.08
CA PHE A 571 -20.27 9.72 1.14
C PHE A 571 -21.37 8.75 1.60
N GLU A 572 -21.77 7.86 0.71
CA GLU A 572 -22.56 6.67 1.06
C GLU A 572 -21.68 5.67 1.83
N ASP A 573 -22.21 5.13 2.93
CA ASP A 573 -21.57 4.07 3.71
C ASP A 573 -21.64 2.73 2.95
N GLY A 574 -20.52 2.30 2.38
CA GLY A 574 -20.40 1.04 1.65
C GLY A 574 -19.43 0.04 2.30
N LYS A 575 -19.18 -1.07 1.60
CA LYS A 575 -18.30 -2.17 2.05
C LYS A 575 -17.28 -2.65 1.00
N PRO A 576 -16.65 -1.77 0.20
CA PRO A 576 -15.77 -2.17 -0.91
C PRO A 576 -14.53 -2.96 -0.45
N LEU A 577 -14.10 -2.79 0.81
CA LEU A 577 -12.92 -3.47 1.38
C LEU A 577 -13.26 -4.63 2.34
N ASP A 578 -14.54 -4.87 2.67
CA ASP A 578 -14.92 -5.77 3.77
C ASP A 578 -14.62 -7.24 3.45
N GLU A 579 -14.97 -7.71 2.24
CA GLU A 579 -14.71 -9.10 1.83
C GLU A 579 -13.21 -9.39 1.68
N TRP A 580 -12.49 -8.54 0.97
CA TRP A 580 -11.03 -8.59 0.85
C TRP A 580 -10.35 -8.58 2.23
N GLY A 581 -10.78 -7.67 3.12
CA GLY A 581 -10.28 -7.55 4.48
C GLY A 581 -10.58 -8.79 5.33
N LYS A 582 -11.76 -9.41 5.21
CA LYS A 582 -12.11 -10.66 5.89
C LYS A 582 -11.21 -11.81 5.46
N ARG A 583 -11.02 -11.99 4.14
CA ARG A 583 -10.15 -13.03 3.57
C ARG A 583 -8.68 -12.85 3.99
N LEU A 584 -8.15 -11.61 3.98
CA LEU A 584 -6.79 -11.33 4.48
C LEU A 584 -6.66 -11.52 6.00
N LYS A 585 -7.67 -11.16 6.81
CA LYS A 585 -7.67 -11.43 8.26
C LYS A 585 -7.67 -12.91 8.59
N ALA A 586 -8.41 -13.73 7.83
CA ALA A 586 -8.40 -15.18 7.98
C ALA A 586 -7.03 -15.78 7.63
N ALA A 587 -6.47 -15.44 6.46
CA ALA A 587 -5.13 -15.88 6.08
C ALA A 587 -4.04 -15.46 7.09
N TRP A 588 -4.12 -14.24 7.63
CA TRP A 588 -3.22 -13.76 8.68
C TRP A 588 -3.38 -14.54 9.98
N ALA A 589 -4.60 -14.83 10.41
CA ALA A 589 -4.88 -15.58 11.63
C ALA A 589 -4.40 -17.05 11.52
N ASP A 590 -4.67 -17.71 10.40
CA ASP A 590 -4.18 -19.06 10.09
C ASP A 590 -2.64 -19.14 10.24
N LEU A 591 -1.93 -18.21 9.60
CA LEU A 591 -0.47 -18.16 9.62
C LEU A 591 0.10 -17.76 11.00
N SER A 592 -0.57 -16.85 11.71
CA SER A 592 -0.18 -16.42 13.07
C SER A 592 -0.45 -17.49 14.14
N ASN A 593 -1.39 -18.41 13.89
CA ASN A 593 -1.61 -19.59 14.73
C ASN A 593 -0.59 -20.68 14.39
N LEU A 594 -0.33 -20.92 13.10
CA LEU A 594 0.70 -21.84 12.64
C LEU A 594 2.10 -21.46 13.19
N SER A 595 2.45 -20.17 13.21
CA SER A 595 3.73 -19.70 13.75
C SER A 595 3.90 -19.91 15.26
N LYS A 596 2.81 -20.16 16.00
CA LYS A 596 2.84 -20.43 17.46
C LYS A 596 2.77 -21.92 17.79
N LEU A 597 2.01 -22.70 17.01
CA LEU A 597 1.62 -24.06 17.36
C LEU A 597 2.37 -25.16 16.60
N HIS A 598 3.07 -24.83 15.51
CA HIS A 598 3.77 -25.84 14.71
C HIS A 598 5.00 -26.39 15.46
N GLY A 599 5.26 -27.71 15.38
CA GLY A 599 6.35 -28.37 16.12
C GLY A 599 7.77 -28.04 15.61
N ASP A 600 7.92 -27.89 14.30
CA ASP A 600 9.17 -27.49 13.62
C ASP A 600 9.39 -25.97 13.69
N GLU A 601 10.57 -25.53 14.12
CA GLU A 601 10.96 -24.11 14.27
C GLU A 601 11.08 -23.37 12.93
N ARG A 602 11.67 -23.98 11.90
CA ARG A 602 11.78 -23.34 10.57
C ARG A 602 10.38 -23.09 9.99
N GLN A 603 9.44 -24.00 10.21
CA GLN A 603 8.04 -23.81 9.84
C GLN A 603 7.36 -22.71 10.67
N ARG A 604 7.67 -22.59 11.98
CA ARG A 604 7.19 -21.48 12.81
C ARG A 604 7.69 -20.13 12.29
N GLN A 605 8.99 -20.01 12.03
CA GLN A 605 9.62 -18.81 11.48
C GLN A 605 9.06 -18.47 10.08
N ALA A 606 8.95 -19.46 9.18
CA ALA A 606 8.37 -19.26 7.85
C ALA A 606 6.91 -18.77 7.93
N ALA A 607 6.08 -19.37 8.79
CA ALA A 607 4.69 -18.96 8.98
C ALA A 607 4.59 -17.54 9.60
N TYR A 608 5.50 -17.18 10.52
CA TYR A 608 5.60 -15.84 11.06
C TYR A 608 5.88 -14.81 9.96
N LEU A 609 6.89 -15.07 9.12
CA LEU A 609 7.24 -14.23 7.97
C LEU A 609 6.08 -14.14 6.97
N SER A 610 5.37 -15.24 6.68
CA SER A 610 4.15 -15.22 5.87
C SER A 610 3.06 -14.33 6.47
N SER A 611 2.85 -14.35 7.79
CA SER A 611 1.84 -13.50 8.44
C SER A 611 2.21 -12.01 8.32
N ARG A 612 3.51 -11.67 8.41
CA ARG A 612 4.04 -10.33 8.10
C ARG A 612 3.76 -9.94 6.65
N ALA A 613 3.97 -10.87 5.71
CA ALA A 613 3.65 -10.67 4.29
C ALA A 613 2.16 -10.35 4.06
N VAL A 614 1.23 -11.00 4.77
CA VAL A 614 -0.20 -10.67 4.70
C VAL A 614 -0.48 -9.24 5.22
N ARG A 615 0.19 -8.80 6.30
CA ARG A 615 0.10 -7.39 6.77
C ARG A 615 0.59 -6.43 5.68
N SER A 616 1.69 -6.76 4.99
CA SER A 616 2.23 -5.98 3.87
C SER A 616 1.29 -5.93 2.65
N VAL A 617 0.65 -7.05 2.28
CA VAL A 617 -0.33 -7.11 1.17
C VAL A 617 -1.51 -6.17 1.43
N LEU A 618 -2.02 -6.12 2.67
CA LEU A 618 -3.08 -5.19 3.05
C LEU A 618 -2.58 -3.74 3.09
N LEU A 619 -1.46 -3.48 3.75
CA LEU A 619 -0.88 -2.15 3.95
C LEU A 619 -0.56 -1.45 2.63
N PHE A 620 0.23 -2.12 1.79
CA PHE A 620 0.64 -1.57 0.49
C PHE A 620 -0.47 -1.69 -0.56
N GLY A 621 -1.46 -2.57 -0.36
CA GLY A 621 -2.72 -2.57 -1.13
C GLY A 621 -3.52 -1.28 -0.89
N LEU A 622 -3.73 -0.89 0.38
CA LEU A 622 -4.35 0.38 0.76
C LEU A 622 -3.57 1.59 0.20
N GLY A 623 -2.24 1.58 0.33
CA GLY A 623 -1.37 2.60 -0.28
C GLY A 623 -1.47 2.65 -1.81
N GLY A 624 -1.78 1.51 -2.45
CA GLY A 624 -2.06 1.42 -3.88
C GLY A 624 -3.37 2.10 -4.29
N PHE A 625 -4.46 1.92 -3.52
CA PHE A 625 -5.71 2.64 -3.74
C PHE A 625 -5.58 4.15 -3.52
N ALA A 626 -4.73 4.55 -2.55
CA ALA A 626 -4.47 5.95 -2.22
C ALA A 626 -3.85 6.78 -3.35
N GLN A 627 -3.34 6.12 -4.40
CA GLN A 627 -2.80 6.67 -5.65
C GLN A 627 -2.16 8.06 -5.53
N ARG A 628 -0.83 8.13 -5.43
CA ARG A 628 -0.11 9.42 -5.46
C ARG A 628 -0.16 10.02 -6.89
N PRO A 629 -0.13 11.36 -7.05
CA PRO A 629 0.26 11.99 -8.32
C PRO A 629 1.59 11.38 -8.79
N ARG A 630 1.70 11.03 -10.07
CA ARG A 630 2.91 10.38 -10.58
C ARG A 630 4.04 11.41 -10.66
N LEU A 631 5.12 11.15 -9.95
CA LEU A 631 6.44 11.61 -10.35
C LEU A 631 6.94 10.65 -11.45
N VAL A 632 7.27 11.21 -12.60
CA VAL A 632 7.93 10.49 -13.69
C VAL A 632 9.39 10.87 -13.64
N SER A 633 10.23 9.91 -13.24
CA SER A 633 11.68 10.01 -13.41
C SER A 633 12.09 9.52 -14.80
N GLY A 634 13.19 10.04 -15.32
CA GLY A 634 13.79 9.60 -16.56
C GLY A 634 15.27 9.95 -16.63
N THR A 635 15.92 9.43 -17.65
CA THR A 635 17.33 9.70 -17.96
C THR A 635 17.42 10.20 -19.39
N THR A 636 18.18 11.26 -19.61
CA THR A 636 18.44 11.85 -20.93
C THR A 636 19.95 11.88 -21.16
N PRO A 637 20.47 11.43 -22.32
CA PRO A 637 21.89 11.53 -22.65
C PRO A 637 22.43 12.96 -22.50
N LEU A 638 23.67 13.09 -22.05
CA LEU A 638 24.29 14.40 -21.85
C LEU A 638 24.44 15.13 -23.20
N GLY A 639 23.79 16.29 -23.32
CA GLY A 639 23.71 17.07 -24.57
C GLY A 639 22.35 17.00 -25.28
N GLU A 640 21.47 16.06 -24.90
CA GLU A 640 20.08 16.06 -25.37
C GLU A 640 19.17 16.99 -24.54
N THR A 641 18.05 17.42 -25.14
CA THR A 641 17.13 18.38 -24.49
C THR A 641 16.26 17.69 -23.44
N LEU A 642 16.28 18.23 -22.21
CA LEU A 642 15.42 17.76 -21.11
C LEU A 642 13.94 18.13 -21.32
N PRO A 643 12.98 17.29 -20.88
CA PRO A 643 11.57 17.66 -20.90
C PRO A 643 11.25 18.89 -20.06
N ALA A 644 10.24 19.68 -20.46
CA ALA A 644 9.81 20.84 -19.67
C ALA A 644 9.27 20.44 -18.28
N GLY A 645 9.57 21.29 -17.28
CA GLY A 645 9.09 21.13 -15.90
C GLY A 645 9.77 19.99 -15.12
N VAL A 646 11.02 19.64 -15.48
CA VAL A 646 11.81 18.65 -14.73
C VAL A 646 12.68 19.28 -13.65
N GLU A 647 12.86 18.55 -12.57
CA GLU A 647 13.87 18.72 -11.53
C GLU A 647 15.02 17.74 -11.83
N ILE A 648 16.26 18.22 -11.82
CA ILE A 648 17.44 17.36 -12.05
C ILE A 648 17.77 16.64 -10.73
N LEU A 649 17.77 15.31 -10.77
CA LEU A 649 18.10 14.45 -9.62
C LEU A 649 19.60 14.15 -9.52
N GLY A 650 20.31 14.15 -10.64
CA GLY A 650 21.74 13.89 -10.69
C GLY A 650 22.26 13.86 -12.12
N GLN A 651 23.57 14.01 -12.28
CA GLN A 651 24.25 13.99 -13.57
C GLN A 651 25.49 13.10 -13.46
N GLY A 652 25.59 12.10 -14.33
CA GLY A 652 26.81 11.31 -14.53
C GLY A 652 27.53 11.72 -15.82
N ASP A 653 28.62 11.02 -16.13
CA ASP A 653 29.51 11.37 -17.25
C ASP A 653 28.86 11.30 -18.64
N SER A 654 27.75 10.56 -18.78
CA SER A 654 27.05 10.33 -20.05
C SER A 654 25.54 10.60 -20.03
N VAL A 655 24.92 10.78 -18.84
CA VAL A 655 23.46 10.91 -18.69
C VAL A 655 23.07 11.87 -17.56
N VAL A 656 21.98 12.60 -17.77
CA VAL A 656 21.28 13.42 -16.77
C VAL A 656 20.03 12.68 -16.30
N THR A 657 19.92 12.44 -15.00
CA THR A 657 18.73 11.87 -14.36
C THR A 657 17.83 12.98 -13.84
N TRP A 658 16.54 12.90 -14.13
CA TRP A 658 15.55 13.94 -13.83
C TRP A 658 14.24 13.37 -13.32
N GLN A 659 13.38 14.20 -12.73
CA GLN A 659 11.99 13.88 -12.37
C GLN A 659 11.02 15.02 -12.69
N ARG A 660 9.76 14.72 -12.97
CA ARG A 660 8.68 15.73 -13.11
C ARG A 660 7.36 15.23 -12.57
N GLN A 661 6.48 16.14 -12.16
CA GLN A 661 5.09 15.80 -11.86
C GLN A 661 4.30 15.59 -13.16
N ALA A 662 3.55 14.49 -13.24
CA ALA A 662 2.78 14.07 -14.42
C ALA A 662 1.28 13.87 -14.11
N GLY A 663 0.77 14.52 -13.07
CA GLY A 663 -0.63 14.41 -12.64
C GLY A 663 -1.02 13.00 -12.15
N PHE A 664 -2.32 12.72 -12.06
CA PHE A 664 -2.81 11.38 -11.70
C PHE A 664 -2.86 10.46 -12.92
N SER A 665 -2.64 9.16 -12.72
CA SER A 665 -2.98 8.19 -13.76
C SER A 665 -4.50 7.95 -13.83
N ARG A 666 -4.98 7.56 -15.02
CA ARG A 666 -6.31 6.97 -15.22
C ARG A 666 -6.31 5.49 -14.78
N ASP A 667 -5.91 5.23 -13.54
CA ASP A 667 -5.93 3.90 -12.92
C ASP A 667 -7.37 3.58 -12.46
N PRO A 668 -8.00 2.47 -12.91
CA PRO A 668 -9.33 2.06 -12.47
C PRO A 668 -9.38 1.69 -10.98
N TYR A 669 -8.23 1.55 -10.30
CA TYR A 669 -8.12 1.23 -8.89
C TYR A 669 -7.78 2.45 -8.01
N ALA A 670 -7.89 3.66 -8.55
CA ALA A 670 -7.65 4.92 -7.85
C ALA A 670 -8.80 5.31 -6.91
N HIS A 671 -8.73 4.87 -5.65
CA HIS A 671 -9.75 5.09 -4.63
C HIS A 671 -9.17 5.64 -3.30
N PRO A 672 -8.65 6.90 -3.30
CA PRO A 672 -8.07 7.50 -2.10
C PRO A 672 -9.08 7.74 -0.98
N GLU A 673 -10.38 7.80 -1.28
CA GLU A 673 -11.45 7.88 -0.29
C GLU A 673 -11.45 6.66 0.66
N TRP A 674 -11.10 5.46 0.17
CA TRP A 674 -11.01 4.27 1.02
C TRP A 674 -9.81 4.33 1.95
N ALA A 675 -8.65 4.73 1.42
CA ALA A 675 -7.43 4.87 2.20
C ALA A 675 -7.57 5.97 3.27
N ALA A 676 -8.06 7.15 2.89
CA ALA A 676 -8.30 8.26 3.81
C ALA A 676 -9.25 7.88 4.96
N TYR A 677 -10.34 7.15 4.67
CA TYR A 677 -11.26 6.67 5.71
C TYR A 677 -10.61 5.66 6.66
N VAL A 678 -9.87 4.69 6.12
CA VAL A 678 -9.15 3.68 6.93
C VAL A 678 -8.08 4.31 7.81
N TRP A 679 -7.33 5.28 7.28
CA TRP A 679 -6.28 6.00 8.02
C TRP A 679 -6.86 6.96 9.07
N SER A 680 -7.97 7.64 8.78
CA SER A 680 -8.71 8.44 9.77
C SER A 680 -9.19 7.58 10.94
N GLY A 681 -9.87 6.46 10.65
CA GLY A 681 -10.29 5.51 11.67
C GLY A 681 -9.12 4.96 12.49
N ALA A 682 -7.99 4.68 11.84
CA ALA A 682 -6.78 4.22 12.50
C ALA A 682 -6.13 5.28 13.40
N ARG A 683 -6.14 6.57 13.04
CA ARG A 683 -5.67 7.66 13.90
C ARG A 683 -6.61 7.91 15.08
N ALA A 684 -7.92 7.90 14.87
CA ALA A 684 -8.88 8.01 15.97
C ALA A 684 -8.71 6.86 16.99
N ALA A 685 -8.55 5.63 16.50
CA ALA A 685 -8.27 4.45 17.34
C ALA A 685 -6.82 4.36 17.87
N LEU A 686 -5.97 5.35 17.59
CA LEU A 686 -4.66 5.52 18.26
C LEU A 686 -4.83 6.33 19.57
N LEU A 687 -5.95 7.07 19.68
CA LEU A 687 -6.27 7.97 20.78
C LEU A 687 -7.32 7.37 21.72
N ASP A 688 -8.44 6.86 21.19
CA ASP A 688 -9.46 6.09 21.93
C ASP A 688 -9.85 4.83 21.15
N MET A 689 -9.57 3.66 21.73
CA MET A 689 -10.01 2.37 21.21
C MET A 689 -10.75 1.60 22.30
N LYS A 690 -11.96 1.12 21.96
CA LYS A 690 -12.82 0.32 22.82
C LYS A 690 -12.63 -1.16 22.51
N TYR A 691 -12.28 -1.95 23.52
CA TYR A 691 -12.33 -3.41 23.44
C TYR A 691 -13.75 -3.87 23.69
N ARG A 692 -14.25 -4.81 22.89
CA ARG A 692 -15.63 -5.29 22.99
C ARG A 692 -15.71 -6.79 23.03
N GLN A 693 -16.64 -7.30 23.83
CA GLN A 693 -17.07 -8.69 23.83
C GLN A 693 -18.55 -8.70 23.47
N GLY A 694 -18.88 -9.08 22.23
CA GLY A 694 -20.21 -8.86 21.68
C GLY A 694 -20.58 -7.37 21.66
N LYS A 695 -21.60 -6.99 22.44
CA LYS A 695 -22.05 -5.58 22.56
C LYS A 695 -21.36 -4.82 23.71
N GLU A 696 -20.87 -5.53 24.73
CA GLU A 696 -20.27 -4.96 25.93
C GLU A 696 -18.89 -4.35 25.64
N VAL A 697 -18.52 -3.30 26.40
CA VAL A 697 -17.18 -2.70 26.36
C VAL A 697 -16.40 -3.21 27.57
N ILE A 698 -15.38 -4.03 27.33
CA ILE A 698 -14.60 -4.72 28.38
C ILE A 698 -13.30 -4.00 28.74
N GLY A 699 -12.99 -2.88 28.08
CA GLY A 699 -11.78 -2.11 28.33
C GLY A 699 -11.53 -1.03 27.27
N HIS A 700 -10.55 -0.17 27.57
CA HIS A 700 -10.12 0.92 26.70
C HIS A 700 -8.59 0.94 26.55
N ALA A 701 -8.10 1.46 25.42
CA ALA A 701 -6.68 1.77 25.20
C ALA A 701 -6.52 2.93 24.20
N GLY A 702 -5.28 3.36 24.00
CA GLY A 702 -4.92 4.52 23.20
C GLY A 702 -4.43 5.67 24.07
N ALA A 703 -3.82 6.68 23.47
CA ALA A 703 -3.10 7.72 24.20
C ALA A 703 -3.95 8.46 25.25
N LEU A 704 -5.26 8.65 25.01
CA LEU A 704 -6.14 9.37 25.94
C LEU A 704 -6.46 8.56 27.21
N HIS A 705 -6.13 7.26 27.22
CA HIS A 705 -6.25 6.38 28.39
C HIS A 705 -4.90 6.18 29.12
N ALA A 706 -3.84 6.84 28.66
CA ALA A 706 -2.59 7.00 29.40
C ALA A 706 -2.55 8.37 30.09
N LYS A 707 -1.79 8.51 31.18
CA LYS A 707 -1.69 9.78 31.91
C LYS A 707 -1.09 10.89 31.02
N PRO A 708 -1.51 12.16 31.18
CA PRO A 708 -0.77 13.33 30.70
C PRO A 708 0.75 13.20 30.88
N GLY A 709 1.51 13.62 29.87
CA GLY A 709 2.98 13.62 29.90
C GLY A 709 3.67 12.25 29.90
N THR A 710 2.94 11.15 29.67
CA THR A 710 3.55 9.81 29.52
C THR A 710 3.82 9.41 28.07
N VAL A 711 3.25 10.09 27.09
CA VAL A 711 3.38 9.70 25.67
C VAL A 711 4.66 10.29 25.07
N VAL A 712 5.64 9.42 24.80
CA VAL A 712 6.95 9.79 24.25
C VAL A 712 6.89 9.90 22.72
N TYR A 713 6.30 8.90 22.06
CA TYR A 713 6.34 8.81 20.59
C TYR A 713 5.07 8.18 20.00
N PHE A 714 4.66 8.66 18.83
CA PHE A 714 3.68 8.03 17.95
C PHE A 714 4.37 7.53 16.69
N GLY A 715 4.15 6.25 16.36
CA GLY A 715 4.76 5.56 15.21
C GLY A 715 3.72 4.97 14.27
N THR A 716 2.93 5.81 13.61
CA THR A 716 1.80 5.48 12.72
C THR A 716 0.66 4.69 13.39
N ASP A 717 0.84 3.41 13.68
CA ASP A 717 -0.09 2.55 14.42
C ASP A 717 0.41 2.10 15.81
N GLY A 718 1.66 2.42 16.18
CA GLY A 718 2.23 2.22 17.52
C GLY A 718 2.36 3.48 18.38
N ILE A 719 2.57 3.29 19.68
CA ILE A 719 2.75 4.33 20.72
C ILE A 719 3.88 3.89 21.67
N ALA A 720 4.78 4.81 22.02
CA ALA A 720 5.72 4.62 23.11
C ALA A 720 5.36 5.49 24.33
N LEU A 721 5.45 4.89 25.51
CA LEU A 721 5.04 5.48 26.79
C LEU A 721 6.17 5.43 27.83
N THR A 722 6.09 6.27 28.86
CA THR A 722 6.99 6.24 30.03
C THR A 722 6.69 5.14 31.04
N GLU A 723 5.50 4.52 30.97
CA GLU A 723 5.05 3.49 31.91
C GLU A 723 4.21 2.40 31.21
N ARG A 724 4.19 1.20 31.78
CA ARG A 724 3.40 0.07 31.27
C ARG A 724 1.91 0.30 31.55
N GLN A 725 1.06 0.06 30.56
CA GLN A 725 -0.39 0.19 30.66
C GLN A 725 -1.05 -1.18 30.75
N PRO A 726 -2.11 -1.36 31.57
CA PRO A 726 -2.85 -2.62 31.71
C PRO A 726 -3.86 -2.81 30.55
N TRP A 727 -3.47 -2.49 29.32
CA TRP A 727 -4.34 -2.62 28.15
C TRP A 727 -4.55 -4.09 27.78
N PRO A 728 -5.80 -4.53 27.51
CA PRO A 728 -6.07 -5.91 27.12
C PRO A 728 -5.35 -6.32 25.82
N TYR A 729 -4.76 -7.51 25.81
CA TYR A 729 -4.22 -8.13 24.61
C TYR A 729 -4.79 -9.54 24.44
N ARG A 730 -5.56 -9.76 23.36
CA ARG A 730 -6.22 -11.05 23.05
C ARG A 730 -5.65 -11.69 21.79
N GLY A 731 -4.64 -11.07 21.17
CA GLY A 731 -4.15 -11.43 19.84
C GLY A 731 -5.10 -11.03 18.69
N GLU A 732 -6.14 -10.24 18.97
CA GLU A 732 -7.11 -9.81 17.96
C GLU A 732 -6.61 -8.62 17.12
N VAL A 733 -7.28 -8.41 15.98
CA VAL A 733 -6.98 -7.30 15.07
C VAL A 733 -7.26 -5.94 15.75
N GLY A 734 -6.21 -5.14 15.79
CA GLY A 734 -6.08 -3.81 16.38
C GLY A 734 -5.73 -3.80 17.87
N ASP A 735 -5.63 -4.95 18.54
CA ASP A 735 -5.19 -5.01 19.94
C ASP A 735 -3.74 -4.49 20.08
N TYR A 736 -3.47 -3.72 21.14
CA TYR A 736 -2.13 -3.23 21.45
C TYR A 736 -1.25 -4.35 21.99
N LEU A 737 -0.27 -4.78 21.21
CA LEU A 737 0.78 -5.71 21.60
C LEU A 737 1.94 -4.94 22.22
N LEU A 738 2.31 -5.27 23.46
CA LEU A 738 3.60 -4.85 24.04
C LEU A 738 4.73 -5.39 23.16
N LYS A 739 5.62 -4.49 22.72
CA LYS A 739 6.68 -4.78 21.74
C LYS A 739 8.08 -4.56 22.28
N GLY A 740 8.25 -3.64 23.23
CA GLY A 740 9.52 -3.37 23.86
C GLY A 740 9.31 -2.72 25.22
N HIS A 741 10.27 -2.96 26.11
CA HIS A 741 10.35 -2.36 27.43
C HIS A 741 11.82 -2.16 27.76
N LEU A 742 12.28 -0.90 27.74
CA LEU A 742 13.61 -0.51 28.20
C LEU A 742 13.46 0.04 29.62
N THR A 743 14.15 -0.56 30.60
CA THR A 743 14.10 -0.10 31.99
C THR A 743 14.92 1.19 32.14
N GLY A 744 14.38 2.18 32.85
CA GLY A 744 15.06 3.46 33.07
C GLY A 744 15.97 3.51 34.31
N PRO A 745 16.61 4.66 34.56
CA PRO A 745 16.44 5.93 33.87
C PRO A 745 17.09 5.98 32.47
N ILE A 746 16.36 6.52 31.49
CA ILE A 746 16.84 6.73 30.10
C ILE A 746 16.79 8.22 29.76
N GLN A 747 17.83 8.75 29.12
CA GLN A 747 17.79 10.13 28.61
C GLN A 747 16.70 10.28 27.53
N HIS A 748 15.87 11.33 27.61
CA HIS A 748 14.85 11.54 26.59
C HIS A 748 15.48 11.68 25.19
N PRO A 749 15.05 10.90 24.17
CA PRO A 749 15.56 11.04 22.81
C PRO A 749 15.19 12.42 22.24
N ILE A 750 16.16 13.14 21.66
CA ILE A 750 15.94 14.45 21.03
C ILE A 750 15.70 14.37 19.52
N SER A 751 15.84 13.17 18.93
CA SER A 751 15.53 12.89 17.53
C SER A 751 14.79 11.58 17.35
N GLN A 752 14.08 11.42 16.22
CA GLN A 752 13.43 10.16 15.87
C GLN A 752 14.46 9.02 15.72
N GLU A 753 15.66 9.31 15.23
CA GLU A 753 16.74 8.32 15.10
C GLU A 753 17.16 7.76 16.46
N GLN A 754 17.41 8.63 17.45
CA GLN A 754 17.73 8.20 18.82
C GLN A 754 16.58 7.40 19.45
N TYR A 755 15.33 7.81 19.23
CA TYR A 755 14.18 7.02 19.65
C TYR A 755 14.18 5.61 19.02
N LEU A 756 14.49 5.49 17.73
CA LEU A 756 14.53 4.20 17.03
C LEU A 756 15.64 3.28 17.56
N GLN A 757 16.79 3.84 17.97
CA GLN A 757 17.87 3.11 18.66
C GLN A 757 17.40 2.61 20.04
N LEU A 758 16.88 3.50 20.90
CA LEU A 758 16.35 3.14 22.23
C LEU A 758 15.23 2.09 22.16
N ARG A 759 14.35 2.20 21.16
CA ARG A 759 13.30 1.22 20.86
C ARG A 759 13.90 -0.16 20.51
N GLY A 760 15.02 -0.20 19.78
CA GLY A 760 15.76 -1.43 19.50
C GLY A 760 16.23 -2.12 20.78
N LEU A 761 16.85 -1.35 21.69
CA LEU A 761 17.28 -1.84 23.01
C LEU A 761 16.10 -2.37 23.84
N GLY A 762 14.99 -1.63 23.91
CA GLY A 762 13.80 -2.06 24.66
C GLY A 762 13.12 -3.31 24.11
N ARG A 763 13.22 -3.58 22.79
CA ARG A 763 12.77 -4.84 22.19
C ARG A 763 13.66 -6.01 22.60
N ALA A 764 14.98 -5.81 22.63
CA ALA A 764 15.94 -6.81 23.06
C ALA A 764 15.79 -7.15 24.56
N GLU A 765 15.63 -6.15 25.43
CA GLU A 765 15.42 -6.35 26.86
C GLU A 765 14.12 -7.12 27.16
N LEU A 766 13.01 -6.77 26.49
CA LEU A 766 11.76 -7.51 26.61
C LEU A 766 11.92 -8.99 26.17
N ALA A 767 12.53 -9.22 25.01
CA ALA A 767 12.74 -10.58 24.49
C ALA A 767 13.68 -11.43 25.37
N ALA A 768 14.66 -10.80 26.04
CA ALA A 768 15.51 -11.48 27.02
C ALA A 768 14.73 -11.83 28.30
N THR A 769 13.86 -10.91 28.77
CA THR A 769 13.02 -11.12 29.96
C THR A 769 11.99 -12.23 29.74
N GLU A 770 11.34 -12.28 28.58
CA GLU A 770 10.38 -13.33 28.23
C GLU A 770 11.07 -14.72 28.17
N LYS A 771 12.24 -14.82 27.53
CA LYS A 771 13.04 -16.06 27.50
C LYS A 771 13.54 -16.52 28.87
N GLY A 772 13.71 -15.60 29.82
CA GLY A 772 14.11 -15.90 31.20
C GLY A 772 12.94 -16.26 32.13
N ALA A 773 11.69 -16.07 31.69
CA ALA A 773 10.48 -16.46 32.42
C ALA A 773 9.94 -17.84 31.98
N ASP A 774 10.33 -18.31 30.80
CA ASP A 774 10.04 -19.65 30.25
C ASP A 774 11.11 -20.71 30.63
N GLN A 775 12.09 -20.37 31.48
CA GLN A 775 13.14 -21.25 32.03
C GLN A 775 12.95 -21.49 33.52
#